data_AF-A0A350I120-F1
#
_entry.id   AF-A0A350I120-F1
#
_cell.length_a   1.000
_cell.length_b   1.000
_cell.length_c   1.000
_cell.angle_alpha   90.00
_cell.angle_beta   90.00
_cell.angle_gamma   90.00
#
_symmetry.space_group_name_H-M   'P 1'
#
loop_
_entity.id
_entity.type
_entity.pdbx_description
1 polymer ?
#
loop_
_entity_poly.entity_id
_entity_poly.type
_entity_poly.pdbx_seq_one_letter_code
_entity_poly.pdbx_strand_id
1 'polypeptide(L)'
;LYSGTNGNLQSVYFVQGGYYQKSFGKHGPHTNPYTFGHFFGLPIEGEKVRLVHQWVLYESGAIPSLENHFVGSNSLANKVHALRVMPDGSTFKTAEIESPVTTSDKWFRPVHNVIGPDGAIYLSDWYDARITHVDPRDNWDRERGRIYRLRDTRRSPGYAMDMHRRTTEQLVSSLSDQNQWIRSTARRLLREKKDPAAVALLQERLTNADGATALEALWTLEQMQSLGESTRLLSLNHADPHVRLWGVRLSADVVPLLSSAVFKSVMHLAKTDSDPEVVSQIAASAQRLRPSQGYPLVQALFQRDEWSSDPYIPQQIWWALESQIRQQPEGMLALLGTPDQWQFLLLRETLLSRLSRRLTSEQDPNSLTLCARLLMKAPDKDAVSLLLEGMESALQGSRLEVLPDALDKALKTVTARFGSDPSWVGFGLRIDSPSAFVSAREMVAHSQQKEETRIAMISRLSELRDQPSVFIMLQLIGDSHASESLKLAAMNGLRRFDDDAIAEALLDQLPKLEGDLLQTALSVMAGRTEWTVALLTAVDQGALAREAISFDVLITMQQRGNERIGSLIKSSWGNLRQPKAAITTRIHEVQTTLKRLGGDARKGKELFAQVCGACHVLHGEGRSIGPELTGYDRGNLDFLLPAVLDPNLAIREEFELVTLALRAAEGELEGALLTGFISGMEAGVLTLTDLAGNLTRIAETDVVKREHSTVSIMPEGLLDTMTEQQVADLFAYLQN
;
A
#
# COMPACT_ATOMS: atom_id res chain seq x y z
N LEU A 1 -3.53 1.84 -35.53
CA LEU A 1 -3.70 2.48 -34.20
C LEU A 1 -2.36 3.07 -33.77
N TYR A 2 -2.32 4.28 -33.19
CA TYR A 2 -1.17 4.74 -32.40
C TYR A 2 -1.32 4.15 -31.01
N SER A 3 -0.48 3.19 -30.65
CA SER A 3 -0.53 2.54 -29.34
C SER A 3 0.85 2.03 -28.99
N GLY A 4 1.43 2.60 -27.94
CA GLY A 4 2.73 2.23 -27.42
C GLY A 4 2.91 2.81 -26.03
N THR A 5 3.59 2.07 -25.16
CA THR A 5 3.95 2.58 -23.83
C THR A 5 5.35 3.17 -23.87
N ASN A 6 5.68 4.06 -22.92
CA ASN A 6 7.07 4.46 -22.70
C ASN A 6 7.90 3.34 -22.03
N GLY A 7 7.28 2.20 -21.72
CA GLY A 7 7.93 1.00 -21.19
C GLY A 7 8.18 -0.05 -22.27
N ASN A 8 8.29 -1.30 -21.82
CA ASN A 8 8.64 -2.45 -22.67
C ASN A 8 7.42 -3.11 -23.34
N LEU A 9 6.21 -2.60 -23.10
CA LEU A 9 4.97 -3.10 -23.69
C LEU A 9 4.67 -2.30 -24.96
N GLN A 10 4.67 -2.98 -26.11
CA GLN A 10 4.70 -2.34 -27.42
C GLN A 10 3.31 -2.04 -28.01
N SER A 11 2.25 -2.59 -27.44
CA SER A 11 0.87 -2.40 -27.89
C SER A 11 -0.09 -2.45 -26.69
N VAL A 12 -1.31 -1.97 -26.88
CA VAL A 12 -2.38 -1.96 -25.87
C VAL A 12 -3.67 -2.39 -26.56
N TYR A 13 -4.40 -3.34 -25.96
CA TYR A 13 -5.75 -3.69 -26.40
C TYR A 13 -6.76 -2.80 -25.68
N PHE A 14 -7.37 -1.88 -26.44
CA PHE A 14 -8.31 -0.91 -25.89
C PHE A 14 -9.74 -1.43 -25.92
N VAL A 15 -10.29 -1.70 -24.75
CA VAL A 15 -11.72 -1.95 -24.51
C VAL A 15 -12.46 -0.67 -24.14
N GLN A 16 -13.75 -0.62 -24.47
CA GLN A 16 -14.62 0.54 -24.20
C GLN A 16 -14.74 0.78 -22.68
N GLY A 17 -14.63 2.03 -22.25
CA GLY A 17 -14.72 2.41 -20.83
C GLY A 17 -13.51 2.02 -19.97
N GLY A 18 -12.46 1.42 -20.57
CA GLY A 18 -11.28 0.96 -19.85
C GLY A 18 -10.34 2.09 -19.40
N TYR A 19 -9.61 1.82 -18.32
CA TYR A 19 -8.55 2.69 -17.78
C TYR A 19 -7.20 1.98 -17.92
N TYR A 20 -6.16 2.72 -18.32
CA TYR A 20 -4.86 2.14 -18.70
C TYR A 20 -3.70 2.83 -17.98
N GLN A 21 -2.61 2.08 -17.78
CA GLN A 21 -1.38 2.61 -17.19
C GLN A 21 -0.93 3.88 -17.91
N LYS A 22 -0.62 4.92 -17.13
CA LYS A 22 -0.09 6.18 -17.62
C LYS A 22 0.94 6.74 -16.64
N SER A 23 1.72 7.72 -17.09
CA SER A 23 2.59 8.49 -16.19
C SER A 23 1.76 9.42 -15.31
N PHE A 24 1.34 8.97 -14.14
CA PHE A 24 0.45 9.72 -13.23
C PHE A 24 1.03 11.07 -12.80
N GLY A 25 2.35 11.18 -12.59
CA GLY A 25 2.99 12.47 -12.28
C GLY A 25 2.91 13.51 -13.42
N LYS A 26 2.81 13.05 -14.67
CA LYS A 26 2.70 13.92 -15.87
C LYS A 26 1.25 14.16 -16.29
N HIS A 27 0.42 13.13 -16.20
CA HIS A 27 -0.93 13.10 -16.77
C HIS A 27 -2.05 13.09 -15.72
N GLY A 28 -1.69 13.28 -14.44
CA GLY A 28 -2.62 13.28 -13.31
C GLY A 28 -3.26 11.91 -13.02
N PRO A 29 -4.18 11.85 -12.04
CA PRO A 29 -4.95 10.64 -11.72
C PRO A 29 -5.90 10.25 -12.87
N HIS A 30 -6.50 9.06 -12.79
CA HIS A 30 -7.61 8.72 -13.70
C HIS A 30 -8.77 9.70 -13.53
N THR A 31 -9.56 9.88 -14.59
CA THR A 31 -10.77 10.71 -14.56
C THR A 31 -11.81 10.18 -13.57
N ASN A 32 -11.75 8.89 -13.26
CA ASN A 32 -12.49 8.27 -12.17
C ASN A 32 -11.51 7.91 -11.04
N PRO A 33 -11.65 8.49 -9.83
CA PRO A 33 -10.78 8.16 -8.71
C PRO A 33 -11.02 6.74 -8.17
N TYR A 34 -12.15 6.13 -8.49
CA TYR A 34 -12.59 4.83 -7.98
C TYR A 34 -12.31 3.66 -8.93
N THR A 35 -11.35 3.83 -9.82
CA THR A 35 -10.95 2.79 -10.79
C THR A 35 -10.41 1.53 -10.12
N PHE A 36 -9.71 1.69 -9.00
CA PHE A 36 -9.12 0.60 -8.19
C PHE A 36 -8.42 -0.47 -9.04
N GLY A 37 -7.65 -0.01 -10.03
CA GLY A 37 -6.99 -0.85 -11.02
C GLY A 37 -6.99 -0.19 -12.39
N HIS A 38 -6.10 -0.66 -13.26
CA HIS A 38 -6.01 -0.25 -14.66
C HIS A 38 -5.35 -1.36 -15.47
N PHE A 39 -5.56 -1.35 -16.77
CA PHE A 39 -4.93 -2.28 -17.70
C PHE A 39 -3.54 -1.83 -18.11
N PHE A 40 -2.72 -2.82 -18.43
CA PHE A 40 -1.37 -2.64 -18.92
C PHE A 40 -1.32 -2.89 -20.43
N GLY A 41 -0.18 -2.61 -21.06
CA GLY A 41 0.03 -3.02 -22.45
C GLY A 41 0.09 -4.54 -22.59
N LEU A 42 0.04 -5.02 -23.82
CA LEU A 42 0.08 -6.45 -24.14
C LEU A 42 1.44 -7.03 -23.73
N PRO A 43 1.47 -8.13 -22.97
CA PRO A 43 2.70 -8.86 -22.69
C PRO A 43 3.42 -9.21 -24.00
N ILE A 44 4.76 -9.14 -23.99
CA ILE A 44 5.58 -9.45 -25.15
C ILE A 44 6.67 -10.49 -24.84
N GLU A 45 6.72 -11.53 -25.65
CA GLU A 45 7.85 -12.46 -25.77
C GLU A 45 8.81 -11.96 -26.88
N GLY A 46 10.10 -11.82 -26.59
CA GLY A 46 11.10 -11.32 -27.56
C GLY A 46 11.77 -10.01 -27.14
N GLU A 47 12.19 -9.20 -28.12
CA GLU A 47 12.94 -7.97 -27.87
C GLU A 47 12.05 -6.91 -27.22
N LYS A 48 12.47 -6.45 -26.05
CA LYS A 48 11.77 -5.41 -25.26
C LYS A 48 12.18 -4.02 -25.74
N VAL A 49 11.99 -3.74 -27.02
CA VAL A 49 12.32 -2.44 -27.61
C VAL A 49 11.25 -1.43 -27.27
N ARG A 50 11.68 -0.25 -26.87
CA ARG A 50 10.81 0.90 -26.64
C ARG A 50 10.26 1.43 -27.97
N LEU A 51 8.98 1.81 -27.95
CA LEU A 51 8.31 2.70 -28.91
C LEU A 51 8.07 2.13 -30.33
N VAL A 52 6.81 1.80 -30.63
CA VAL A 52 6.30 1.66 -32.00
C VAL A 52 5.23 2.71 -32.21
N HIS A 53 5.32 3.47 -33.30
CA HIS A 53 4.42 4.61 -33.53
C HIS A 53 3.06 4.13 -34.04
N GLN A 54 3.03 3.14 -34.91
CA GLN A 54 1.80 2.67 -35.53
C GLN A 54 1.86 1.19 -35.84
N TRP A 55 0.74 0.51 -35.61
CA TRP A 55 0.51 -0.87 -36.01
C TRP A 55 -0.57 -0.97 -37.10
N VAL A 56 -0.36 -1.89 -38.03
CA VAL A 56 -1.41 -2.50 -38.87
C VAL A 56 -1.49 -3.99 -38.56
N LEU A 57 -2.70 -4.56 -38.48
CA LEU A 57 -2.88 -6.00 -38.60
C LEU A 57 -2.88 -6.33 -40.09
N TYR A 58 -1.92 -7.11 -40.55
CA TYR A 58 -1.79 -7.40 -41.96
C TYR A 58 -2.75 -8.51 -42.40
N GLU A 59 -3.79 -8.14 -43.13
CA GLU A 59 -4.84 -9.03 -43.66
C GLU A 59 -5.07 -8.69 -45.12
N SER A 60 -4.10 -9.02 -45.98
CA SER A 60 -4.20 -8.73 -47.41
C SER A 60 -3.75 -9.85 -48.32
N GLY A 61 -3.24 -10.94 -47.79
CA GLY A 61 -2.80 -12.12 -48.52
C GLY A 61 -1.55 -11.93 -49.37
N ALA A 62 -1.15 -10.71 -49.72
CA ALA A 62 -0.06 -10.44 -50.66
C ALA A 62 1.35 -10.68 -50.07
N ILE A 63 1.50 -10.69 -48.76
CA ILE A 63 2.74 -11.01 -48.03
C ILE A 63 2.43 -12.14 -47.04
N PRO A 64 2.41 -13.41 -47.48
CA PRO A 64 1.93 -14.52 -46.66
C PRO A 64 2.64 -14.70 -45.31
N SER A 65 3.94 -14.36 -45.24
CA SER A 65 4.73 -14.46 -44.01
C SER A 65 4.30 -13.46 -42.93
N LEU A 66 3.52 -12.43 -43.27
CA LEU A 66 3.04 -11.42 -42.35
C LEU A 66 1.52 -11.51 -42.11
N GLU A 67 0.81 -12.44 -42.76
CA GLU A 67 -0.65 -12.57 -42.62
C GLU A 67 -1.03 -12.80 -41.15
N ASN A 68 -2.01 -12.04 -40.66
CA ASN A 68 -2.48 -12.02 -39.26
C ASN A 68 -1.43 -11.59 -38.23
N HIS A 69 -0.36 -10.91 -38.65
CA HIS A 69 0.63 -10.32 -37.75
C HIS A 69 0.46 -8.81 -37.66
N PHE A 70 0.77 -8.24 -36.49
CA PHE A 70 0.93 -6.82 -36.33
C PHE A 70 2.25 -6.38 -36.96
N VAL A 71 2.21 -5.43 -37.88
CA VAL A 71 3.40 -4.85 -38.52
C VAL A 71 3.46 -3.37 -38.18
N GLY A 72 4.61 -2.91 -37.69
CA GLY A 72 4.73 -1.57 -37.13
C GLY A 72 6.09 -0.91 -37.30
N SER A 73 6.06 0.41 -37.46
CA SER A 73 7.25 1.23 -37.67
C SER A 73 7.92 1.61 -36.35
N ASN A 74 9.20 1.24 -36.16
CA ASN A 74 10.00 1.67 -35.02
C ASN A 74 11.12 2.61 -35.46
N SER A 75 10.85 3.89 -35.30
CA SER A 75 11.77 4.96 -35.65
C SER A 75 13.01 4.96 -34.76
N LEU A 76 12.92 4.59 -33.47
CA LEU A 76 14.06 4.58 -32.55
C LEU A 76 15.06 3.48 -32.90
N ALA A 77 14.55 2.31 -33.27
CA ALA A 77 15.36 1.14 -33.60
C ALA A 77 15.74 1.05 -35.08
N ASN A 78 15.38 2.04 -35.91
CA ASN A 78 15.65 2.04 -37.36
C ASN A 78 15.16 0.76 -38.05
N LYS A 79 13.98 0.25 -37.66
CA LYS A 79 13.45 -1.02 -38.19
C LYS A 79 11.93 -1.03 -38.29
N VAL A 80 11.39 -2.01 -39.02
CA VAL A 80 9.97 -2.35 -39.02
C VAL A 80 9.80 -3.67 -38.29
N HIS A 81 9.00 -3.67 -37.23
CA HIS A 81 8.70 -4.85 -36.44
C HIS A 81 7.54 -5.63 -37.03
N ALA A 82 7.53 -6.93 -36.76
CA ALA A 82 6.35 -7.74 -36.85
C ALA A 82 6.14 -8.53 -35.55
N LEU A 83 4.90 -8.58 -35.07
CA LEU A 83 4.50 -9.31 -33.88
C LEU A 83 3.38 -10.29 -34.23
N ARG A 84 3.50 -11.51 -33.71
CA ARG A 84 2.40 -12.46 -33.66
C ARG A 84 1.50 -12.10 -32.48
N VAL A 85 0.19 -12.05 -32.72
CA VAL A 85 -0.83 -11.78 -31.69
C VAL A 85 -1.47 -13.11 -31.31
N MET A 86 -1.58 -13.39 -30.01
CA MET A 86 -2.14 -14.63 -29.48
C MET A 86 -3.23 -14.29 -28.47
N PRO A 87 -4.41 -14.93 -28.53
CA PRO A 87 -5.46 -14.74 -27.52
C PRO A 87 -4.97 -15.06 -26.11
N ASP A 88 -5.48 -14.31 -25.14
CA ASP A 88 -5.22 -14.49 -23.71
C ASP A 88 -6.47 -14.02 -22.92
N GLY A 89 -7.42 -14.94 -22.73
CA GLY A 89 -8.75 -14.58 -22.20
C GLY A 89 -9.42 -13.52 -23.06
N SER A 90 -9.92 -12.45 -22.45
CA SER A 90 -10.56 -11.33 -23.16
C SER A 90 -9.56 -10.27 -23.66
N THR A 91 -8.27 -10.61 -23.72
CA THR A 91 -7.20 -9.76 -24.25
C THR A 91 -6.21 -10.59 -25.07
N PHE A 92 -5.03 -10.05 -25.33
CA PHE A 92 -4.01 -10.69 -26.14
C PHE A 92 -2.63 -10.57 -25.51
N LYS A 93 -1.76 -11.51 -25.87
CA LYS A 93 -0.32 -11.41 -25.71
C LYS A 93 0.36 -11.38 -27.08
N THR A 94 1.58 -10.90 -27.12
CA THR A 94 2.34 -10.72 -28.36
C THR A 94 3.68 -11.45 -28.29
N ALA A 95 4.17 -11.90 -29.44
CA ALA A 95 5.52 -12.43 -29.58
C ALA A 95 6.18 -11.80 -30.80
N GLU A 96 7.42 -11.34 -30.65
CA GLU A 96 8.18 -10.83 -31.77
C GLU A 96 8.50 -11.97 -32.76
N ILE A 97 8.32 -11.66 -34.05
CA ILE A 97 8.75 -12.52 -35.15
C ILE A 97 9.83 -11.79 -35.97
N GLU A 98 10.33 -12.44 -37.02
CA GLU A 98 11.35 -11.84 -37.88
C GLU A 98 10.91 -10.46 -38.40
N SER A 99 11.75 -9.46 -38.14
CA SER A 99 11.48 -8.08 -38.55
C SER A 99 11.55 -7.97 -40.08
N PRO A 100 10.47 -7.53 -40.76
CA PRO A 100 10.44 -7.48 -42.23
C PRO A 100 11.40 -6.46 -42.84
N VAL A 101 11.84 -5.46 -42.08
CA VAL A 101 12.86 -4.49 -42.49
C VAL A 101 13.81 -4.23 -41.33
N THR A 102 15.10 -4.49 -41.55
CA THR A 102 16.19 -4.09 -40.65
C THR A 102 17.27 -3.39 -41.45
N THR A 103 17.97 -2.42 -40.85
CA THR A 103 19.06 -1.70 -41.49
C THR A 103 20.08 -1.19 -40.48
N SER A 104 21.33 -1.05 -40.91
CA SER A 104 22.38 -0.34 -40.15
C SER A 104 22.33 1.17 -40.34
N ASP A 105 21.57 1.66 -41.33
CA ASP A 105 21.43 3.09 -41.60
C ASP A 105 20.63 3.78 -40.49
N LYS A 106 21.31 4.68 -39.76
CA LYS A 106 20.72 5.42 -38.64
C LYS A 106 19.81 6.56 -39.08
N TRP A 107 19.79 6.92 -40.37
CA TRP A 107 18.88 7.92 -40.93
C TRP A 107 17.52 7.33 -41.27
N PHE A 108 17.41 6.02 -41.46
CA PHE A 108 16.11 5.36 -41.69
C PHE A 108 15.21 5.47 -40.46
N ARG A 109 14.21 6.35 -40.51
CA ARG A 109 13.26 6.66 -39.43
C ARG A 109 11.83 6.45 -39.93
N PRO A 110 11.37 5.18 -40.03
CA PRO A 110 10.00 4.90 -40.44
C PRO A 110 9.04 5.41 -39.38
N VAL A 111 8.07 6.24 -39.76
CA VAL A 111 7.13 6.89 -38.83
C VAL A 111 5.68 6.48 -39.07
N HIS A 112 5.37 5.91 -40.23
CA HIS A 112 4.01 5.54 -40.60
C HIS A 112 4.00 4.32 -41.51
N ASN A 113 2.99 3.47 -41.36
CA ASN A 113 2.75 2.34 -42.28
C ASN A 113 1.27 2.10 -42.55
N VAL A 114 0.94 1.78 -43.81
CA VAL A 114 -0.42 1.47 -44.27
C VAL A 114 -0.42 0.35 -45.31
N ILE A 115 -1.55 -0.32 -45.45
CA ILE A 115 -1.77 -1.34 -46.47
C ILE A 115 -2.35 -0.67 -47.73
N GLY A 116 -1.72 -0.95 -48.88
CA GLY A 116 -2.12 -0.41 -50.18
C GLY A 116 -3.16 -1.26 -50.92
N PRO A 117 -3.73 -0.74 -52.01
CA PRO A 117 -4.73 -1.43 -52.85
C PRO A 117 -4.21 -2.71 -53.52
N ASP A 118 -2.89 -2.82 -53.68
CA ASP A 118 -2.17 -3.96 -54.20
C ASP A 118 -1.82 -5.00 -53.11
N GLY A 119 -2.18 -4.74 -51.85
CA GLY A 119 -1.86 -5.57 -50.69
C GLY A 119 -0.44 -5.38 -50.15
N ALA A 120 0.37 -4.48 -50.71
CA ALA A 120 1.69 -4.15 -50.20
C ALA A 120 1.59 -3.27 -48.93
N ILE A 121 2.66 -3.26 -48.12
CA ILE A 121 2.78 -2.32 -47.00
C ILE A 121 3.58 -1.11 -47.46
N TYR A 122 3.00 0.07 -47.37
CA TYR A 122 3.67 1.34 -47.66
C TYR A 122 4.17 1.98 -46.38
N LEU A 123 5.44 2.37 -46.36
CA LEU A 123 6.10 2.99 -45.22
C LEU A 123 6.47 4.43 -45.57
N SER A 124 6.15 5.36 -44.68
CA SER A 124 6.69 6.73 -44.75
C SER A 124 7.87 6.86 -43.79
N ASP A 125 8.98 7.37 -44.30
CA ASP A 125 10.24 7.56 -43.60
C ASP A 125 10.64 9.03 -43.66
N TRP A 126 10.88 9.63 -42.49
CA TRP A 126 11.41 10.99 -42.42
C TRP A 126 12.82 11.09 -43.03
N TYR A 127 13.59 10.00 -42.96
CA TYR A 127 14.99 9.93 -43.35
C TYR A 127 15.83 11.04 -42.69
N ASP A 128 15.92 11.00 -41.35
CA ASP A 128 16.58 12.03 -40.54
C ASP A 128 17.44 11.39 -39.44
N ALA A 129 18.58 12.00 -39.12
CA ALA A 129 19.42 11.54 -38.02
C ALA A 129 18.76 11.71 -36.63
N ARG A 130 17.85 12.67 -36.50
CA ARG A 130 17.21 13.08 -35.23
C ARG A 130 15.85 12.42 -35.04
N ILE A 131 15.50 12.19 -33.77
CA ILE A 131 14.23 11.55 -33.38
C ILE A 131 13.58 12.15 -32.13
N THR A 132 14.32 12.88 -31.28
CA THR A 132 13.81 13.44 -30.01
C THR A 132 14.11 14.93 -29.86
N HIS A 133 13.51 15.54 -28.83
CA HIS A 133 13.59 16.97 -28.47
C HIS A 133 14.93 17.44 -27.89
N VAL A 134 16.05 16.75 -28.19
CA VAL A 134 17.36 17.08 -27.59
C VAL A 134 17.96 18.39 -28.10
N ASP A 135 17.50 18.91 -29.24
CA ASP A 135 17.91 20.20 -29.78
C ASP A 135 16.68 21.07 -30.07
N PRO A 136 16.54 22.26 -29.46
CA PRO A 136 15.42 23.17 -29.71
C PRO A 136 15.46 23.81 -31.12
N ARG A 137 16.54 23.62 -31.88
CA ARG A 137 16.67 24.13 -33.26
C ARG A 137 15.95 23.22 -34.27
N ASP A 138 15.09 23.84 -35.08
CA ASP A 138 14.38 23.21 -36.20
C ASP A 138 15.31 23.08 -37.43
N ASN A 139 16.23 22.12 -37.40
CA ASN A 139 17.08 21.76 -38.54
C ASN A 139 16.78 20.34 -39.06
N TRP A 140 15.49 19.96 -39.12
CA TRP A 140 15.08 18.65 -39.64
C TRP A 140 15.34 18.61 -41.15
N ASP A 141 15.72 17.44 -41.68
CA ASP A 141 15.86 17.24 -43.11
C ASP A 141 14.47 17.24 -43.77
N ARG A 142 14.24 18.18 -44.68
CA ARG A 142 12.95 18.37 -45.37
C ARG A 142 12.97 17.89 -46.82
N GLU A 143 14.11 17.40 -47.31
CA GLU A 143 14.31 17.12 -48.73
C GLU A 143 14.42 15.62 -49.03
N ARG A 144 14.83 14.81 -48.05
CA ARG A 144 15.25 13.43 -48.27
C ARG A 144 14.29 12.36 -47.80
N GLY A 145 13.13 12.74 -47.27
CA GLY A 145 12.07 11.81 -46.88
C GLY A 145 11.71 10.82 -47.99
N ARG A 146 11.33 9.60 -47.62
CA ARG A 146 11.09 8.49 -48.54
C ARG A 146 9.76 7.80 -48.29
N ILE A 147 9.19 7.24 -49.35
CA ILE A 147 8.09 6.26 -49.26
C ILE A 147 8.62 4.93 -49.77
N TYR A 148 8.58 3.90 -48.93
CA TYR A 148 8.93 2.54 -49.31
C TYR A 148 7.67 1.71 -49.57
N ARG A 149 7.75 0.79 -50.54
CA ARG A 149 6.71 -0.21 -50.83
C ARG A 149 7.28 -1.60 -50.54
N LEU A 150 6.86 -2.19 -49.42
CA LEU A 150 7.23 -3.54 -49.00
C LEU A 150 6.28 -4.55 -49.64
N ARG A 151 6.85 -5.52 -50.37
CA ARG A 151 6.10 -6.57 -51.08
C ARG A 151 6.83 -7.91 -51.06
N ASP A 152 6.10 -9.01 -51.23
CA ASP A 152 6.70 -10.31 -51.52
C ASP A 152 7.26 -10.30 -52.95
N THR A 153 8.55 -10.58 -53.11
CA THR A 153 9.22 -10.60 -54.42
C THR A 153 8.77 -11.77 -55.29
N ARG A 154 8.21 -12.82 -54.70
CA ARG A 154 7.71 -14.02 -55.38
C ARG A 154 6.32 -13.83 -55.97
N ARG A 155 5.63 -12.74 -55.63
CA ARG A 155 4.31 -12.41 -56.17
C ARG A 155 4.40 -11.24 -57.16
N SER A 156 3.60 -11.33 -58.22
CA SER A 156 3.40 -10.23 -59.14
C SER A 156 2.84 -9.02 -58.38
N PRO A 157 3.30 -7.79 -58.68
CA PRO A 157 2.71 -6.59 -58.11
C PRO A 157 1.19 -6.57 -58.38
N GLY A 158 0.37 -6.48 -57.33
CA GLY A 158 -1.08 -6.33 -57.48
C GLY A 158 -1.43 -5.06 -58.26
N TYR A 159 -2.56 -5.08 -58.98
CA TYR A 159 -3.09 -3.91 -59.67
C TYR A 159 -4.15 -3.21 -58.81
N ALA A 160 -4.10 -1.88 -58.76
CA ALA A 160 -5.10 -1.09 -58.05
C ALA A 160 -6.42 -1.04 -58.86
N MET A 161 -7.44 -1.75 -58.38
CA MET A 161 -8.76 -1.77 -59.03
C MET A 161 -9.54 -0.47 -58.78
N ASP A 162 -10.22 0.05 -59.80
CA ASP A 162 -11.15 1.18 -59.65
C ASP A 162 -12.47 0.71 -59.02
N MET A 163 -12.53 0.84 -57.69
CA MET A 163 -13.69 0.44 -56.88
C MET A 163 -14.91 1.33 -57.10
N HIS A 164 -14.76 2.57 -57.58
CA HIS A 164 -15.87 3.52 -57.73
C HIS A 164 -16.85 3.10 -58.83
N ARG A 165 -16.36 2.35 -59.83
CA ARG A 165 -17.16 1.83 -60.94
C ARG A 165 -18.01 0.61 -60.59
N ARG A 166 -17.82 0.00 -59.41
CA ARG A 166 -18.58 -1.18 -59.00
C ARG A 166 -20.04 -0.85 -58.68
N THR A 167 -20.94 -1.77 -59.04
CA THR A 167 -22.36 -1.72 -58.64
C THR A 167 -22.51 -1.99 -57.14
N THR A 168 -23.69 -1.74 -56.59
CA THR A 168 -23.99 -2.00 -55.18
C THR A 168 -23.75 -3.47 -54.81
N GLU A 169 -24.20 -4.41 -55.65
CA GLU A 169 -24.01 -5.85 -55.48
C GLU A 169 -22.53 -6.24 -55.50
N GLN A 170 -21.77 -5.66 -56.45
CA GLN A 170 -20.33 -5.89 -56.57
C GLN A 170 -19.56 -5.33 -55.37
N LEU A 171 -20.02 -4.20 -54.79
CA LEU A 171 -19.44 -3.64 -53.57
C LEU A 171 -19.77 -4.50 -52.35
N VAL A 172 -20.99 -5.02 -52.22
CA VAL A 172 -21.35 -5.96 -51.14
C VAL A 172 -20.51 -7.25 -51.25
N SER A 173 -20.31 -7.77 -52.47
CA SER A 173 -19.44 -8.92 -52.71
C SER A 173 -17.98 -8.66 -52.31
N SER A 174 -17.45 -7.45 -52.55
CA SER A 174 -16.09 -7.04 -52.15
C SER A 174 -15.82 -7.11 -50.65
N LEU A 175 -16.85 -7.16 -49.81
CA LEU A 175 -16.68 -7.31 -48.36
C LEU A 175 -16.12 -8.70 -47.97
N SER A 176 -16.03 -9.65 -48.91
CA SER A 176 -15.42 -10.98 -48.70
C SER A 176 -13.98 -11.04 -49.17
N ASP A 177 -13.45 -9.95 -49.74
CA ASP A 177 -12.13 -9.95 -50.33
C ASP A 177 -11.05 -10.13 -49.25
N GLN A 178 -10.02 -10.94 -49.54
CA GLN A 178 -8.90 -11.14 -48.61
C GLN A 178 -8.17 -9.82 -48.33
N ASN A 179 -8.15 -8.88 -49.28
CA ASN A 179 -7.53 -7.59 -49.12
C ASN A 179 -8.36 -6.63 -48.25
N GLN A 180 -7.87 -6.33 -47.05
CA GLN A 180 -8.50 -5.37 -46.12
C GLN A 180 -8.73 -3.99 -46.75
N TRP A 181 -7.88 -3.54 -47.67
CA TRP A 181 -8.09 -2.28 -48.40
C TRP A 181 -9.34 -2.33 -49.27
N ILE A 182 -9.60 -3.45 -49.95
CA ILE A 182 -10.77 -3.66 -50.80
C ILE A 182 -12.03 -3.68 -49.94
N ARG A 183 -12.04 -4.45 -48.84
CA ARG A 183 -13.16 -4.49 -47.88
C ARG A 183 -13.46 -3.09 -47.33
N SER A 184 -12.45 -2.39 -46.83
CA SER A 184 -12.60 -1.05 -46.24
C SER A 184 -13.09 -0.02 -47.24
N THR A 185 -12.59 -0.08 -48.48
CA THR A 185 -13.03 0.82 -49.56
C THR A 185 -14.46 0.51 -49.97
N ALA A 186 -14.85 -0.76 -50.04
CA ALA A 186 -16.22 -1.17 -50.33
C ALA A 186 -17.21 -0.66 -49.26
N ARG A 187 -16.90 -0.83 -47.97
CA ARG A 187 -17.71 -0.26 -46.86
C ARG A 187 -17.91 1.25 -47.01
N ARG A 188 -16.81 1.97 -47.24
CA ARG A 188 -16.82 3.43 -47.43
C ARG A 188 -17.72 3.82 -48.60
N LEU A 189 -17.59 3.16 -49.75
CA LEU A 189 -18.37 3.46 -50.96
C LEU A 189 -19.86 3.10 -50.78
N LEU A 190 -20.19 2.00 -50.10
CA LEU A 190 -21.57 1.64 -49.77
C LEU A 190 -22.21 2.71 -48.87
N ARG A 191 -21.49 3.17 -47.85
CA ARG A 191 -21.91 4.28 -46.99
C ARG A 191 -22.11 5.59 -47.77
N GLU A 192 -21.22 5.91 -48.71
CA GLU A 192 -21.31 7.14 -49.51
C GLU A 192 -22.47 7.07 -50.52
N LYS A 193 -22.69 5.91 -51.14
CA LYS A 193 -23.80 5.70 -52.09
C LYS A 193 -25.17 5.72 -51.41
N LYS A 194 -25.28 5.19 -50.17
CA LYS A 194 -26.54 5.04 -49.41
C LYS A 194 -27.66 4.38 -50.21
N ASP A 195 -27.32 3.44 -51.07
CA ASP A 195 -28.30 2.71 -51.88
C ASP A 195 -29.16 1.80 -50.96
N PRO A 196 -30.49 1.97 -50.90
CA PRO A 196 -31.36 1.11 -50.09
C PRO A 196 -31.26 -0.37 -50.47
N ALA A 197 -30.93 -0.69 -51.72
CA ALA A 197 -30.74 -2.07 -52.17
C ALA A 197 -29.60 -2.78 -51.42
N ALA A 198 -28.59 -2.04 -50.96
CA ALA A 198 -27.49 -2.60 -50.18
C ALA A 198 -27.96 -3.15 -48.82
N VAL A 199 -28.99 -2.55 -48.21
CA VAL A 199 -29.44 -2.94 -46.85
C VAL A 199 -29.94 -4.38 -46.84
N ALA A 200 -30.78 -4.75 -47.81
CA ALA A 200 -31.31 -6.11 -47.92
C ALA A 200 -30.18 -7.13 -48.15
N LEU A 201 -29.26 -6.83 -49.07
CA LEU A 201 -28.11 -7.69 -49.37
C LEU A 201 -27.18 -7.87 -48.16
N LEU A 202 -26.96 -6.80 -47.39
CA LEU A 202 -26.13 -6.84 -46.18
C LEU A 202 -26.81 -7.63 -45.05
N GLN A 203 -28.14 -7.53 -44.89
CA GLN A 203 -28.90 -8.32 -43.92
C GLN A 203 -28.91 -9.81 -44.27
N GLU A 204 -29.10 -10.14 -45.56
CA GLU A 204 -28.96 -11.51 -46.05
C GLU A 204 -27.57 -12.06 -45.75
N ARG A 205 -26.54 -11.25 -46.01
CA ARG A 205 -25.15 -11.65 -45.77
C ARG A 205 -24.82 -11.79 -44.29
N LEU A 206 -25.37 -10.94 -43.42
CA LEU A 206 -25.25 -11.09 -41.97
C LEU A 206 -25.93 -12.38 -41.46
N THR A 207 -26.93 -12.89 -42.18
CA THR A 207 -27.64 -14.13 -41.81
C THR A 207 -26.89 -15.37 -42.31
N ASN A 208 -26.37 -15.32 -43.54
CA ASN A 208 -25.91 -16.50 -44.27
C ASN A 208 -24.39 -16.67 -44.30
N ALA A 209 -23.60 -15.63 -44.00
CA ALA A 209 -22.15 -15.69 -44.03
C ALA A 209 -21.55 -16.00 -42.66
N ASP A 210 -20.28 -16.41 -42.65
CA ASP A 210 -19.51 -16.71 -41.45
C ASP A 210 -18.55 -15.58 -41.06
N GLY A 211 -18.13 -15.60 -39.79
CA GLY A 211 -17.03 -14.83 -39.23
C GLY A 211 -16.87 -13.39 -39.73
N ALA A 212 -15.69 -13.11 -40.30
CA ALA A 212 -15.30 -11.79 -40.79
C ALA A 212 -16.28 -11.24 -41.84
N THR A 213 -16.83 -12.10 -42.68
CA THR A 213 -17.77 -11.74 -43.75
C THR A 213 -19.06 -11.16 -43.17
N ALA A 214 -19.65 -11.83 -42.18
CA ALA A 214 -20.84 -11.35 -41.48
C ALA A 214 -20.55 -10.04 -40.71
N LEU A 215 -19.38 -9.95 -40.08
CA LEU A 215 -18.96 -8.76 -39.34
C LEU A 215 -18.79 -7.52 -40.23
N GLU A 216 -18.21 -7.69 -41.42
CA GLU A 216 -18.11 -6.65 -42.45
C GLU A 216 -19.49 -6.13 -42.86
N ALA A 217 -20.49 -7.03 -42.97
CA ALA A 217 -21.86 -6.63 -43.27
C ALA A 217 -22.49 -5.83 -42.12
N LEU A 218 -22.32 -6.28 -40.87
CA LEU A 218 -22.82 -5.59 -39.68
C LEU A 218 -22.25 -4.18 -39.56
N TRP A 219 -20.94 -4.00 -39.72
CA TRP A 219 -20.29 -2.68 -39.69
C TRP A 219 -20.75 -1.77 -40.82
N THR A 220 -21.00 -2.33 -42.00
CA THR A 220 -21.53 -1.55 -43.13
C THR A 220 -22.95 -1.06 -42.84
N LEU A 221 -23.80 -1.92 -42.29
CA LEU A 221 -25.17 -1.56 -41.86
C LEU A 221 -25.15 -0.43 -40.82
N GLU A 222 -24.22 -0.47 -39.86
CA GLU A 222 -24.03 0.62 -38.89
C GLU A 222 -23.61 1.93 -39.55
N GLN A 223 -22.59 1.86 -40.42
CA GLN A 223 -22.09 3.05 -41.12
C GLN A 223 -23.15 3.70 -42.01
N MET A 224 -24.06 2.88 -42.55
CA MET A 224 -25.24 3.31 -43.30
C MET A 224 -26.40 3.76 -42.40
N GLN A 225 -26.25 3.75 -41.08
CA GLN A 225 -27.30 4.08 -40.09
C GLN A 225 -28.58 3.23 -40.27
N SER A 226 -28.41 1.97 -40.67
CA SER A 226 -29.49 1.04 -41.02
C SER A 226 -29.64 -0.13 -40.03
N LEU A 227 -29.14 0.05 -38.80
CA LEU A 227 -29.22 -0.95 -37.72
C LEU A 227 -30.51 -0.82 -36.90
N GLY A 228 -31.59 -1.38 -37.44
CA GLY A 228 -32.88 -1.57 -36.76
C GLY A 228 -32.86 -2.68 -35.72
N GLU A 229 -33.96 -2.82 -34.95
CA GLU A 229 -34.09 -3.82 -33.88
C GLU A 229 -33.91 -5.26 -34.38
N SER A 230 -34.49 -5.61 -35.53
CA SER A 230 -34.36 -6.96 -36.11
C SER A 230 -32.91 -7.32 -36.43
N THR A 231 -32.15 -6.40 -37.04
CA THR A 231 -30.72 -6.59 -37.33
C THR A 231 -29.89 -6.72 -36.04
N ARG A 232 -30.24 -5.97 -34.98
CA ARG A 232 -29.58 -6.10 -33.66
C ARG A 232 -29.84 -7.45 -33.03
N LEU A 233 -31.07 -7.95 -33.09
CA LEU A 233 -31.40 -9.27 -32.59
C LEU A 233 -30.71 -10.37 -33.42
N LEU A 234 -30.60 -10.18 -34.74
CA LEU A 234 -29.86 -11.09 -35.60
C LEU A 234 -28.38 -11.17 -35.20
N SER A 235 -27.70 -10.03 -34.99
CA SER A 235 -26.29 -10.03 -34.60
C SER A 235 -26.04 -10.60 -33.21
N LEU A 236 -26.94 -10.36 -32.25
CA LEU A 236 -26.82 -10.91 -30.89
C LEU A 236 -27.02 -12.44 -30.83
N ASN A 237 -27.74 -13.04 -31.77
CA ASN A 237 -27.96 -14.49 -31.82
C ASN A 237 -27.05 -15.19 -32.85
N HIS A 238 -26.06 -14.49 -33.39
CA HIS A 238 -25.19 -15.03 -34.43
C HIS A 238 -24.23 -16.12 -33.88
N ALA A 239 -23.88 -17.10 -34.72
CA ALA A 239 -23.00 -18.21 -34.31
C ALA A 239 -21.56 -17.75 -34.01
N ASP A 240 -21.06 -16.78 -34.77
CA ASP A 240 -19.74 -16.18 -34.56
C ASP A 240 -19.72 -15.20 -33.36
N PRO A 241 -18.78 -15.35 -32.40
CA PRO A 241 -18.70 -14.50 -31.21
C PRO A 241 -18.36 -13.04 -31.52
N HIS A 242 -17.56 -12.74 -32.53
CA HIS A 242 -17.22 -11.35 -32.84
C HIS A 242 -18.42 -10.59 -33.42
N VAL A 243 -19.31 -11.27 -34.15
CA VAL A 243 -20.60 -10.67 -34.55
C VAL A 243 -21.48 -10.38 -33.33
N ARG A 244 -21.53 -11.28 -32.34
CA ARG A 244 -22.25 -11.05 -31.08
C ARG A 244 -21.66 -9.90 -30.27
N LEU A 245 -20.33 -9.85 -30.14
CA LEU A 245 -19.58 -8.77 -29.48
C LEU A 245 -19.97 -7.42 -30.07
N TRP A 246 -19.88 -7.27 -31.38
CA TRP A 246 -20.25 -6.04 -32.05
C TRP A 246 -21.77 -5.78 -31.99
N GLY A 247 -22.60 -6.81 -32.00
CA GLY A 247 -24.04 -6.71 -31.72
C GLY A 247 -24.33 -6.06 -30.37
N VAL A 248 -23.64 -6.50 -29.31
CA VAL A 248 -23.73 -5.91 -27.96
C VAL A 248 -23.26 -4.46 -27.98
N ARG A 249 -22.06 -4.19 -28.52
CA ARG A 249 -21.46 -2.86 -28.55
C ARG A 249 -22.35 -1.85 -29.27
N LEU A 250 -22.71 -2.14 -30.51
CA LEU A 250 -23.50 -1.25 -31.35
C LEU A 250 -24.90 -1.04 -30.79
N SER A 251 -25.47 -2.01 -30.08
CA SER A 251 -26.76 -1.83 -29.40
C SER A 251 -26.66 -0.90 -28.21
N ALA A 252 -25.57 -0.98 -27.44
CA ALA A 252 -25.35 -0.14 -26.26
C ALA A 252 -24.80 1.26 -26.57
N ASP A 253 -24.25 1.50 -27.77
CA ASP A 253 -23.67 2.81 -28.14
C ASP A 253 -24.72 3.91 -28.39
N VAL A 254 -25.97 3.54 -28.71
CA VAL A 254 -27.00 4.49 -29.17
C VAL A 254 -27.90 5.02 -28.04
N VAL A 255 -27.86 4.42 -26.85
CA VAL A 255 -28.83 4.70 -25.78
C VAL A 255 -28.27 4.30 -24.41
N PRO A 256 -28.70 4.97 -23.31
CA PRO A 256 -28.47 4.44 -21.97
C PRO A 256 -29.53 3.37 -21.57
N LEU A 257 -30.48 3.01 -22.46
CA LEU A 257 -31.45 1.92 -22.23
C LEU A 257 -31.77 1.17 -23.52
N LEU A 258 -31.49 -0.13 -23.51
CA LEU A 258 -31.85 -1.05 -24.58
C LEU A 258 -33.35 -1.32 -24.59
N SER A 259 -33.92 -1.61 -25.76
CA SER A 259 -35.29 -2.12 -25.85
C SER A 259 -35.42 -3.44 -25.10
N SER A 260 -36.63 -3.80 -24.68
CA SER A 260 -36.88 -5.03 -23.91
C SER A 260 -36.44 -6.29 -24.65
N ALA A 261 -36.58 -6.34 -25.98
CA ALA A 261 -36.16 -7.50 -26.78
C ALA A 261 -34.63 -7.60 -26.84
N VAL A 262 -33.95 -6.49 -27.16
CA VAL A 262 -32.49 -6.42 -27.24
C VAL A 262 -31.86 -6.72 -25.88
N PHE A 263 -32.39 -6.12 -24.80
CA PHE A 263 -31.90 -6.36 -23.45
C PHE A 263 -32.03 -7.84 -23.03
N LYS A 264 -33.16 -8.49 -23.35
CA LYS A 264 -33.32 -9.93 -23.07
C LYS A 264 -32.26 -10.78 -23.76
N SER A 265 -31.90 -10.43 -25.00
CA SER A 265 -30.86 -11.14 -25.74
C SER A 265 -29.45 -10.87 -25.16
N VAL A 266 -29.11 -9.61 -24.84
CA VAL A 266 -27.85 -9.28 -24.14
C VAL A 266 -27.75 -9.96 -22.77
N MET A 267 -28.86 -10.01 -22.03
CA MET A 267 -28.95 -10.72 -20.75
C MET A 267 -28.76 -12.22 -20.90
N HIS A 268 -29.26 -12.82 -21.99
CA HIS A 268 -29.01 -14.21 -22.30
C HIS A 268 -27.51 -14.45 -22.53
N LEU A 269 -26.87 -13.64 -23.37
CA LEU A 269 -25.42 -13.73 -23.62
C LEU A 269 -24.59 -13.56 -22.34
N ALA A 270 -24.95 -12.60 -21.47
CA ALA A 270 -24.26 -12.41 -20.19
C ALA A 270 -24.24 -13.70 -19.34
N LYS A 271 -25.30 -14.51 -19.43
CA LYS A 271 -25.46 -15.76 -18.68
C LYS A 271 -24.84 -16.98 -19.36
N THR A 272 -24.77 -16.99 -20.69
CA THR A 272 -24.48 -18.23 -21.45
C THR A 272 -23.29 -18.14 -22.41
N ASP A 273 -22.86 -16.95 -22.82
CA ASP A 273 -21.76 -16.83 -23.78
C ASP A 273 -20.45 -17.33 -23.15
N SER A 274 -19.66 -18.06 -23.95
CA SER A 274 -18.39 -18.66 -23.55
C SER A 274 -17.19 -17.95 -24.19
N ASP A 275 -17.43 -16.94 -25.03
CA ASP A 275 -16.36 -16.15 -25.60
C ASP A 275 -15.99 -14.98 -24.66
N PRO A 276 -14.72 -14.88 -24.24
CA PRO A 276 -14.30 -13.89 -23.26
C PRO A 276 -14.42 -12.45 -23.78
N GLU A 277 -14.22 -12.20 -25.08
CA GLU A 277 -14.33 -10.86 -25.63
C GLU A 277 -15.80 -10.39 -25.68
N VAL A 278 -16.75 -11.30 -25.91
CA VAL A 278 -18.18 -10.99 -25.79
C VAL A 278 -18.52 -10.59 -24.35
N VAL A 279 -18.07 -11.38 -23.38
CA VAL A 279 -18.31 -11.11 -21.94
C VAL A 279 -17.67 -9.79 -21.51
N SER A 280 -16.45 -9.51 -21.94
CA SER A 280 -15.76 -8.22 -21.74
C SER A 280 -16.56 -7.04 -22.30
N GLN A 281 -17.10 -7.18 -23.52
CA GLN A 281 -17.92 -6.13 -24.13
C GLN A 281 -19.27 -5.96 -23.41
N ILE A 282 -19.88 -7.02 -22.87
CA ILE A 282 -21.08 -6.91 -22.03
C ILE A 282 -20.76 -6.13 -20.74
N ALA A 283 -19.64 -6.41 -20.08
CA ALA A 283 -19.20 -5.66 -18.90
C ALA A 283 -18.99 -4.16 -19.23
N ALA A 284 -18.31 -3.86 -20.34
CA ALA A 284 -18.12 -2.49 -20.83
C ALA A 284 -19.45 -1.78 -21.15
N SER A 285 -20.42 -2.51 -21.73
CA SER A 285 -21.75 -1.97 -22.00
C SER A 285 -22.56 -1.75 -20.72
N ALA A 286 -22.49 -2.66 -19.75
CA ALA A 286 -23.19 -2.56 -18.47
C ALA A 286 -22.82 -1.29 -17.71
N GLN A 287 -21.56 -0.84 -17.81
CA GLN A 287 -21.09 0.43 -17.24
C GLN A 287 -21.89 1.66 -17.73
N ARG A 288 -22.38 1.63 -18.97
CA ARG A 288 -23.01 2.78 -19.65
C ARG A 288 -24.53 2.76 -19.65
N LEU A 289 -25.13 1.62 -19.27
CA LEU A 289 -26.57 1.46 -19.19
C LEU A 289 -27.12 2.01 -17.87
N ARG A 290 -28.41 2.35 -17.86
CA ARG A 290 -29.16 2.76 -16.66
C ARG A 290 -29.17 1.65 -15.60
N PRO A 291 -29.27 1.99 -14.30
CA PRO A 291 -29.33 1.03 -13.19
C PRO A 291 -30.32 -0.12 -13.36
N SER A 292 -31.48 0.14 -13.99
CA SER A 292 -32.49 -0.89 -14.26
C SER A 292 -32.03 -2.01 -15.20
N GLN A 293 -30.95 -1.79 -15.98
CA GLN A 293 -30.36 -2.76 -16.91
C GLN A 293 -28.90 -3.08 -16.57
N GLY A 294 -28.13 -2.11 -16.09
CA GLY A 294 -26.74 -2.27 -15.70
C GLY A 294 -26.56 -3.21 -14.50
N TYR A 295 -27.34 -3.03 -13.42
CA TYR A 295 -27.25 -3.91 -12.25
C TYR A 295 -27.57 -5.37 -12.57
N PRO A 296 -28.66 -5.72 -13.27
CA PRO A 296 -28.91 -7.09 -13.68
C PRO A 296 -27.80 -7.71 -14.52
N LEU A 297 -27.14 -6.94 -15.40
CA LEU A 297 -26.02 -7.45 -16.20
C LEU A 297 -24.78 -7.70 -15.34
N VAL A 298 -24.42 -6.75 -14.46
CA VAL A 298 -23.36 -6.96 -13.47
C VAL A 298 -23.65 -8.20 -12.63
N GLN A 299 -24.91 -8.39 -12.23
CA GLN A 299 -25.34 -9.57 -11.47
C GLN A 299 -25.14 -10.87 -12.22
N ALA A 300 -25.53 -10.92 -13.50
CA ALA A 300 -25.34 -12.09 -14.33
C ALA A 300 -23.84 -12.40 -14.53
N LEU A 301 -23.01 -11.36 -14.69
CA LEU A 301 -21.58 -11.50 -14.95
C LEU A 301 -20.77 -11.97 -13.75
N PHE A 302 -21.01 -11.46 -12.53
CA PHE A 302 -20.20 -11.89 -11.37
C PHE A 302 -20.51 -13.32 -10.93
N GLN A 303 -21.64 -13.89 -11.36
CA GLN A 303 -22.00 -15.30 -11.09
C GLN A 303 -21.26 -16.29 -12.02
N ARG A 304 -20.42 -15.78 -12.93
CA ARG A 304 -19.66 -16.55 -13.91
C ARG A 304 -18.20 -16.70 -13.44
N ASP A 305 -17.98 -17.53 -12.43
CA ASP A 305 -16.67 -17.72 -11.79
C ASP A 305 -15.57 -18.23 -12.72
N GLU A 306 -15.92 -18.82 -13.86
CA GLU A 306 -14.94 -19.16 -14.90
C GLU A 306 -14.14 -17.95 -15.41
N TRP A 307 -14.65 -16.73 -15.20
CA TRP A 307 -13.97 -15.48 -15.58
C TRP A 307 -13.17 -14.84 -14.44
N SER A 308 -13.12 -15.46 -13.25
CA SER A 308 -12.37 -14.93 -12.09
C SER A 308 -10.89 -14.70 -12.39
N SER A 309 -10.28 -15.56 -13.19
CA SER A 309 -8.87 -15.47 -13.59
C SER A 309 -8.65 -14.75 -14.93
N ASP A 310 -9.71 -14.26 -15.59
CA ASP A 310 -9.55 -13.55 -16.86
C ASP A 310 -8.81 -12.21 -16.65
N PRO A 311 -7.90 -11.80 -17.57
CA PRO A 311 -7.09 -10.60 -17.35
C PRO A 311 -7.89 -9.29 -17.24
N TYR A 312 -9.04 -9.16 -17.93
CA TYR A 312 -9.77 -7.89 -17.99
C TYR A 312 -11.19 -7.97 -17.38
N ILE A 313 -11.89 -9.08 -17.53
CA ILE A 313 -13.31 -9.21 -17.15
C ILE A 313 -13.56 -8.84 -15.67
N PRO A 314 -12.82 -9.34 -14.65
CA PRO A 314 -13.05 -8.97 -13.25
C PRO A 314 -12.97 -7.46 -13.02
N GLN A 315 -11.96 -6.82 -13.63
CA GLN A 315 -11.73 -5.38 -13.52
C GLN A 315 -12.85 -4.57 -14.22
N GLN A 316 -13.36 -5.04 -15.36
CA GLN A 316 -14.49 -4.40 -16.05
C GLN A 316 -15.80 -4.59 -15.31
N ILE A 317 -16.04 -5.75 -14.70
CA ILE A 317 -17.21 -5.97 -13.83
C ILE A 317 -17.18 -4.98 -12.66
N TRP A 318 -16.00 -4.76 -12.05
CA TRP A 318 -15.84 -3.72 -11.04
C TRP A 318 -16.20 -2.33 -11.58
N TRP A 319 -15.66 -1.91 -12.73
CA TRP A 319 -15.98 -0.59 -13.30
C TRP A 319 -17.44 -0.44 -13.67
N ALA A 320 -18.07 -1.50 -14.15
CA ALA A 320 -19.51 -1.53 -14.40
C ALA A 320 -20.28 -1.31 -13.10
N LEU A 321 -19.98 -2.08 -12.05
CA LEU A 321 -20.58 -1.97 -10.73
C LEU A 321 -20.39 -0.57 -10.12
N GLU A 322 -19.18 -0.03 -10.12
CA GLU A 322 -18.88 1.30 -9.59
C GLU A 322 -19.70 2.38 -10.30
N SER A 323 -19.83 2.28 -11.62
CA SER A 323 -20.66 3.22 -12.38
C SER A 323 -22.15 3.10 -12.07
N GLN A 324 -22.64 1.91 -11.69
CA GLN A 324 -24.02 1.74 -11.23
C GLN A 324 -24.20 2.32 -9.82
N ILE A 325 -23.24 2.10 -8.91
CA ILE A 325 -23.24 2.66 -7.54
C ILE A 325 -23.32 4.18 -7.59
N ARG A 326 -22.54 4.83 -8.47
CA ARG A 326 -22.58 6.28 -8.65
C ARG A 326 -23.98 6.80 -9.03
N GLN A 327 -24.75 6.01 -9.77
CA GLN A 327 -26.09 6.38 -10.22
C GLN A 327 -27.17 6.05 -9.18
N GLN A 328 -27.08 4.90 -8.51
CA GLN A 328 -28.08 4.43 -7.54
C GLN A 328 -27.43 3.50 -6.49
N PRO A 329 -26.78 4.03 -5.43
CA PRO A 329 -26.00 3.24 -4.48
C PRO A 329 -26.75 2.06 -3.86
N GLU A 330 -28.01 2.28 -3.45
CA GLU A 330 -28.88 1.27 -2.84
C GLU A 330 -29.10 0.02 -3.70
N GLY A 331 -29.01 0.17 -5.04
CA GLY A 331 -29.22 -0.94 -5.98
C GLY A 331 -28.21 -2.09 -5.81
N MET A 332 -27.01 -1.80 -5.29
CA MET A 332 -25.99 -2.83 -5.07
C MET A 332 -26.41 -3.87 -4.01
N LEU A 333 -27.28 -3.51 -3.06
CA LEU A 333 -27.71 -4.44 -2.00
C LEU A 333 -28.61 -5.56 -2.54
N ALA A 334 -29.28 -5.33 -3.68
CA ALA A 334 -30.05 -6.35 -4.38
C ALA A 334 -29.14 -7.36 -5.11
N LEU A 335 -27.90 -7.00 -5.42
CA LEU A 335 -26.92 -7.90 -6.03
C LEU A 335 -26.48 -9.02 -5.07
N LEU A 336 -26.49 -8.75 -3.76
CA LEU A 336 -25.97 -9.63 -2.69
C LEU A 336 -27.12 -10.19 -1.84
N GLY A 337 -28.17 -10.66 -2.52
CA GLY A 337 -29.44 -11.03 -1.93
C GLY A 337 -29.47 -12.43 -1.31
N THR A 338 -28.69 -13.38 -1.84
CA THR A 338 -28.70 -14.78 -1.38
C THR A 338 -27.33 -15.21 -0.84
N PRO A 339 -27.25 -16.11 0.16
CA PRO A 339 -25.97 -16.60 0.68
C PRO A 339 -25.06 -17.25 -0.38
N ASP A 340 -25.65 -17.97 -1.34
CA ASP A 340 -24.89 -18.62 -2.42
C ASP A 340 -24.11 -17.62 -3.27
N GLN A 341 -24.64 -16.41 -3.45
CA GLN A 341 -23.96 -15.35 -4.21
C GLN A 341 -22.64 -14.93 -3.59
N TRP A 342 -22.48 -15.06 -2.27
CA TRP A 342 -21.26 -14.67 -1.56
C TRP A 342 -20.10 -15.65 -1.75
N GLN A 343 -20.36 -16.84 -2.30
CA GLN A 343 -19.33 -17.85 -2.53
C GLN A 343 -18.62 -17.67 -3.88
N PHE A 344 -19.15 -16.84 -4.78
CA PHE A 344 -18.53 -16.58 -6.08
C PHE A 344 -17.16 -15.91 -5.92
N LEU A 345 -16.14 -16.47 -6.58
CA LEU A 345 -14.76 -15.98 -6.57
C LEU A 345 -14.66 -14.53 -7.05
N LEU A 346 -15.36 -14.18 -8.14
CA LEU A 346 -15.38 -12.80 -8.66
C LEU A 346 -15.83 -11.80 -7.59
N LEU A 347 -16.85 -12.16 -6.81
CA LEU A 347 -17.33 -11.31 -5.73
C LEU A 347 -16.29 -11.20 -4.62
N ARG A 348 -15.74 -12.32 -4.14
CA ARG A 348 -14.80 -12.36 -3.01
C ARG A 348 -13.45 -11.72 -3.34
N GLU A 349 -12.85 -12.10 -4.46
CA GLU A 349 -11.49 -11.70 -4.82
C GLU A 349 -11.44 -10.29 -5.44
N THR A 350 -12.52 -9.85 -6.09
CA THR A 350 -12.52 -8.56 -6.82
C THR A 350 -13.47 -7.54 -6.22
N LEU A 351 -14.73 -7.89 -5.94
CA LEU A 351 -15.78 -6.89 -5.72
C LEU A 351 -15.94 -6.46 -4.26
N LEU A 352 -15.87 -7.35 -3.26
CA LEU A 352 -16.22 -7.01 -1.87
C LEU A 352 -15.34 -5.89 -1.28
N SER A 353 -14.02 -6.04 -1.33
CA SER A 353 -13.09 -5.03 -0.80
C SER A 353 -13.19 -3.71 -1.57
N ARG A 354 -13.39 -3.76 -2.89
CA ARG A 354 -13.58 -2.57 -3.72
C ARG A 354 -14.90 -1.86 -3.42
N LEU A 355 -15.97 -2.62 -3.15
CA LEU A 355 -17.29 -2.11 -2.83
C LEU A 355 -17.26 -1.29 -1.54
N SER A 356 -16.75 -1.87 -0.45
CA SER A 356 -16.65 -1.17 0.82
C SER A 356 -15.64 -0.02 0.76
N ARG A 357 -14.51 -0.19 0.05
CA ARG A 357 -13.55 0.90 -0.21
C ARG A 357 -14.23 2.08 -0.88
N ARG A 358 -14.98 1.83 -1.96
CA ARG A 358 -15.69 2.86 -2.72
C ARG A 358 -16.67 3.65 -1.86
N LEU A 359 -17.45 2.98 -1.04
CA LEU A 359 -18.45 3.61 -0.18
C LEU A 359 -17.80 4.38 0.98
N THR A 360 -16.80 3.79 1.64
CA THR A 360 -16.08 4.46 2.73
C THR A 360 -15.29 5.66 2.24
N SER A 361 -14.78 5.65 1.01
CA SER A 361 -14.08 6.82 0.43
C SER A 361 -14.97 8.07 0.28
N GLU A 362 -16.31 7.94 0.24
CA GLU A 362 -17.20 9.11 0.23
C GLU A 362 -17.26 9.81 1.59
N GLN A 363 -17.00 9.06 2.68
CA GLN A 363 -17.06 9.53 4.07
C GLN A 363 -18.39 10.18 4.49
N ASP A 364 -19.45 10.02 3.70
CA ASP A 364 -20.77 10.53 4.04
C ASP A 364 -21.60 9.50 4.84
N PRO A 365 -22.53 9.95 5.72
CA PRO A 365 -23.31 9.05 6.57
C PRO A 365 -24.14 8.01 5.81
N ASN A 366 -24.61 8.30 4.58
CA ASN A 366 -25.43 7.35 3.82
C ASN A 366 -24.56 6.20 3.28
N SER A 367 -23.38 6.52 2.71
CA SER A 367 -22.45 5.51 2.21
C SER A 367 -21.90 4.63 3.33
N LEU A 368 -21.61 5.20 4.50
CA LEU A 368 -21.18 4.44 5.68
C LEU A 368 -22.30 3.57 6.26
N THR A 369 -23.55 4.02 6.21
CA THR A 369 -24.73 3.20 6.56
C THR A 369 -24.90 2.04 5.57
N LEU A 370 -24.58 2.23 4.30
CA LEU A 370 -24.54 1.15 3.31
C LEU A 370 -23.42 0.15 3.62
N CYS A 371 -22.23 0.58 4.02
CA CYS A 371 -21.18 -0.31 4.52
C CYS A 371 -21.67 -1.15 5.71
N ALA A 372 -22.37 -0.54 6.67
CA ALA A 372 -22.97 -1.25 7.80
C ALA A 372 -23.94 -2.35 7.33
N ARG A 373 -24.81 -2.06 6.35
CA ARG A 373 -25.75 -3.03 5.80
C ARG A 373 -25.05 -4.15 5.02
N LEU A 374 -23.93 -3.87 4.36
CA LEU A 374 -23.10 -4.89 3.71
C LEU A 374 -22.46 -5.83 4.73
N LEU A 375 -21.88 -5.29 5.81
CA LEU A 375 -21.33 -6.09 6.92
C LEU A 375 -22.38 -7.01 7.53
N MET A 376 -23.60 -6.50 7.75
CA MET A 376 -24.70 -7.29 8.29
C MET A 376 -25.17 -8.42 7.37
N LYS A 377 -24.97 -8.28 6.04
CA LYS A 377 -25.30 -9.30 5.05
C LYS A 377 -24.21 -10.36 4.87
N ALA A 378 -22.99 -10.11 5.34
CA ALA A 378 -21.88 -11.05 5.21
C ALA A 378 -22.24 -12.41 5.84
N PRO A 379 -22.11 -13.53 5.11
CA PRO A 379 -22.51 -14.85 5.61
C PRO A 379 -21.46 -15.51 6.50
N ASP A 380 -20.19 -15.10 6.38
CA ASP A 380 -19.03 -15.69 7.05
C ASP A 380 -17.94 -14.65 7.38
N LYS A 381 -16.94 -15.09 8.14
CA LYS A 381 -15.80 -14.27 8.60
C LYS A 381 -14.94 -13.72 7.45
N ASP A 382 -14.81 -14.47 6.36
CA ASP A 382 -13.92 -14.08 5.26
C ASP A 382 -14.53 -12.90 4.49
N ALA A 383 -15.86 -12.94 4.26
CA ALA A 383 -16.60 -11.82 3.70
C ALA A 383 -16.54 -10.55 4.57
N VAL A 384 -16.61 -10.68 5.90
CA VAL A 384 -16.44 -9.55 6.83
C VAL A 384 -15.04 -8.97 6.70
N SER A 385 -14.01 -9.81 6.68
CA SER A 385 -12.61 -9.39 6.58
C SER A 385 -12.36 -8.61 5.28
N LEU A 386 -12.80 -9.13 4.13
CA LEU A 386 -12.66 -8.47 2.83
C LEU A 386 -13.35 -7.10 2.79
N LEU A 387 -14.54 -6.98 3.40
CA LEU A 387 -15.24 -5.70 3.50
C LEU A 387 -14.44 -4.73 4.37
N LEU A 388 -13.96 -5.14 5.55
CA LEU A 388 -13.20 -4.27 6.45
C LEU A 388 -11.83 -3.86 5.87
N GLU A 389 -11.15 -4.75 5.14
CA GLU A 389 -9.92 -4.44 4.40
C GLU A 389 -10.13 -3.32 3.37
N GLY A 390 -11.26 -3.36 2.67
CA GLY A 390 -11.65 -2.29 1.76
C GLY A 390 -11.87 -0.95 2.46
N MET A 391 -12.55 -0.97 3.61
CA MET A 391 -12.79 0.22 4.42
C MET A 391 -11.47 0.80 4.97
N GLU A 392 -10.59 -0.04 5.51
CA GLU A 392 -9.25 0.36 5.96
C GLU A 392 -8.46 0.98 4.82
N SER A 393 -8.48 0.38 3.62
CA SER A 393 -7.82 0.91 2.43
C SER A 393 -8.35 2.27 2.00
N ALA A 394 -9.63 2.58 2.25
CA ALA A 394 -10.21 3.89 1.97
C ALA A 394 -9.76 4.97 2.96
N LEU A 395 -9.43 4.58 4.19
CA LEU A 395 -9.00 5.49 5.26
C LEU A 395 -7.47 5.63 5.35
N GLN A 396 -6.69 4.96 4.50
CA GLN A 396 -5.24 5.12 4.51
C GLN A 396 -4.83 6.58 4.30
N GLY A 397 -4.12 7.15 5.28
CA GLY A 397 -3.71 8.56 5.27
C GLY A 397 -4.81 9.55 5.68
N SER A 398 -6.01 9.09 6.05
CA SER A 398 -7.11 9.91 6.54
C SER A 398 -7.74 9.35 7.84
N ARG A 399 -8.54 10.18 8.51
CA ARG A 399 -9.37 9.80 9.66
C ARG A 399 -10.84 9.84 9.26
N LEU A 400 -11.67 9.00 9.87
CA LEU A 400 -13.11 9.09 9.72
C LEU A 400 -13.62 10.23 10.60
N GLU A 401 -14.30 11.23 10.02
CA GLU A 401 -14.76 12.39 10.78
C GLU A 401 -15.93 12.07 11.71
N VAL A 402 -16.89 11.27 11.23
CA VAL A 402 -18.10 10.90 11.98
C VAL A 402 -18.38 9.42 11.76
N LEU A 403 -18.46 8.67 12.85
CA LEU A 403 -18.90 7.28 12.85
C LEU A 403 -20.43 7.20 12.99
N PRO A 404 -21.17 6.66 12.00
CA PRO A 404 -22.60 6.43 12.16
C PRO A 404 -22.88 5.28 13.13
N ASP A 405 -23.90 5.44 13.98
CA ASP A 405 -24.40 4.39 14.89
C ASP A 405 -24.64 3.05 14.20
N ALA A 406 -25.11 3.08 12.95
CA ALA A 406 -25.38 1.88 12.18
C ALA A 406 -24.10 1.06 11.96
N LEU A 407 -22.97 1.72 11.71
CA LEU A 407 -21.70 1.06 11.47
C LEU A 407 -21.11 0.48 12.76
N ASP A 408 -21.17 1.21 13.87
CA ASP A 408 -20.78 0.66 15.18
C ASP A 408 -21.62 -0.57 15.56
N LYS A 409 -22.95 -0.48 15.40
CA LYS A 409 -23.86 -1.62 15.63
C LYS A 409 -23.55 -2.81 14.72
N ALA A 410 -23.19 -2.56 13.46
CA ALA A 410 -22.81 -3.62 12.53
C ALA A 410 -21.51 -4.30 12.97
N LEU A 411 -20.48 -3.54 13.33
CA LEU A 411 -19.21 -4.08 13.86
C LEU A 411 -19.42 -4.93 15.11
N LYS A 412 -20.23 -4.44 16.06
CA LYS A 412 -20.62 -5.20 17.25
C LYS A 412 -21.31 -6.52 16.88
N THR A 413 -22.25 -6.47 15.94
CA THR A 413 -23.05 -7.63 15.56
C THR A 413 -22.22 -8.68 14.81
N VAL A 414 -21.37 -8.28 13.87
CA VAL A 414 -20.51 -9.24 13.14
C VAL A 414 -19.47 -9.86 14.06
N THR A 415 -18.92 -9.09 14.99
CA THR A 415 -18.03 -9.58 16.05
C THR A 415 -18.72 -10.61 16.93
N ALA A 416 -19.96 -10.33 17.38
CA ALA A 416 -20.73 -11.28 18.17
C ALA A 416 -21.10 -12.55 17.39
N ARG A 417 -21.33 -12.44 16.07
CA ARG A 417 -21.73 -13.57 15.21
C ARG A 417 -20.57 -14.49 14.83
N PHE A 418 -19.40 -13.93 14.54
CA PHE A 418 -18.28 -14.67 13.97
C PHE A 418 -17.06 -14.76 14.89
N GLY A 419 -17.13 -14.16 16.08
CA GLY A 419 -16.03 -14.01 17.00
C GLY A 419 -15.23 -12.73 16.75
N SER A 420 -14.42 -12.37 17.73
CA SER A 420 -13.61 -11.16 17.68
C SER A 420 -12.28 -11.42 17.00
N ASP A 421 -12.11 -10.89 15.77
CA ASP A 421 -10.83 -10.90 15.05
C ASP A 421 -10.00 -9.64 15.41
N PRO A 422 -8.70 -9.77 15.74
CA PRO A 422 -7.85 -8.63 16.10
C PRO A 422 -7.76 -7.55 15.02
N SER A 423 -7.84 -7.92 13.74
CA SER A 423 -7.81 -6.96 12.63
C SER A 423 -9.10 -6.13 12.59
N TRP A 424 -10.25 -6.73 12.87
CA TRP A 424 -11.54 -6.04 12.88
C TRP A 424 -11.66 -5.09 14.06
N VAL A 425 -11.25 -5.54 15.25
CA VAL A 425 -11.17 -4.68 16.43
C VAL A 425 -10.18 -3.55 16.19
N GLY A 426 -9.05 -3.86 15.55
CA GLY A 426 -8.06 -2.87 15.16
C GLY A 426 -8.60 -1.79 14.22
N PHE A 427 -9.39 -2.17 13.22
CA PHE A 427 -10.11 -1.24 12.35
C PHE A 427 -11.15 -0.42 13.14
N GLY A 428 -11.92 -1.08 14.02
CA GLY A 428 -12.91 -0.40 14.85
C GLY A 428 -12.29 0.67 15.76
N LEU A 429 -11.15 0.38 16.39
CA LEU A 429 -10.40 1.36 17.18
C LEU A 429 -9.92 2.54 16.33
N ARG A 430 -9.51 2.31 15.07
CA ARG A 430 -9.08 3.38 14.15
C ARG A 430 -10.20 4.40 13.87
N ILE A 431 -11.45 3.94 13.85
CA ILE A 431 -12.62 4.77 13.58
C ILE A 431 -13.37 5.17 14.85
N ASP A 432 -12.71 5.08 16.01
CA ASP A 432 -13.26 5.42 17.34
C ASP A 432 -14.58 4.70 17.68
N SER A 433 -14.72 3.43 17.25
CA SER A 433 -15.91 2.62 17.51
C SER A 433 -16.03 2.23 18.99
N PRO A 434 -17.09 2.66 19.71
CA PRO A 434 -17.29 2.28 21.11
C PRO A 434 -17.36 0.76 21.32
N SER A 435 -17.98 0.03 20.40
CA SER A 435 -18.03 -1.43 20.48
C SER A 435 -16.65 -2.08 20.31
N ALA A 436 -15.77 -1.50 19.48
CA ALA A 436 -14.41 -1.97 19.31
C ALA A 436 -13.55 -1.74 20.57
N PHE A 437 -13.71 -0.61 21.28
CA PHE A 437 -13.06 -0.40 22.58
C PHE A 437 -13.46 -1.47 23.59
N VAL A 438 -14.75 -1.85 23.64
CA VAL A 438 -15.22 -2.96 24.49
C VAL A 438 -14.55 -4.27 24.09
N SER A 439 -14.58 -4.64 22.81
CA SER A 439 -13.97 -5.89 22.33
C SER A 439 -12.45 -5.94 22.52
N ALA A 440 -11.75 -4.82 22.36
CA ALA A 440 -10.32 -4.71 22.63
C ALA A 440 -10.00 -4.97 24.10
N ARG A 441 -10.75 -4.36 25.02
CA ARG A 441 -10.63 -4.61 26.47
C ARG A 441 -10.89 -6.07 26.83
N GLU A 442 -11.93 -6.68 26.26
CA GLU A 442 -12.22 -8.11 26.44
C GLU A 442 -11.07 -9.00 25.93
N MET A 443 -10.48 -8.68 24.77
CA MET A 443 -9.31 -9.41 24.26
C MET A 443 -8.12 -9.34 25.22
N VAL A 444 -7.85 -8.16 25.80
CA VAL A 444 -6.77 -7.98 26.78
C VAL A 444 -7.03 -8.81 28.04
N ALA A 445 -8.26 -8.84 28.53
CA ALA A 445 -8.62 -9.59 29.75
C ALA A 445 -8.66 -11.12 29.56
N HIS A 446 -8.93 -11.62 28.35
CA HIS A 446 -9.17 -13.04 28.12
C HIS A 446 -7.88 -13.87 28.01
N SER A 447 -7.57 -14.70 29.01
CA SER A 447 -6.31 -15.46 29.11
C SER A 447 -6.04 -16.48 27.98
N GLN A 448 -7.07 -16.96 27.29
CA GLN A 448 -6.90 -17.86 26.13
C GLN A 448 -6.52 -17.14 24.83
N GLN A 449 -6.54 -15.80 24.79
CA GLN A 449 -6.09 -15.06 23.62
C GLN A 449 -4.57 -15.16 23.46
N LYS A 450 -4.11 -15.15 22.22
CA LYS A 450 -2.67 -15.11 21.92
C LYS A 450 -2.02 -13.91 22.59
N GLU A 451 -0.88 -14.13 23.22
CA GLU A 451 -0.18 -13.09 23.98
C GLU A 451 0.16 -11.87 23.10
N GLU A 452 0.58 -12.10 21.86
CA GLU A 452 0.90 -11.05 20.91
C GLU A 452 -0.31 -10.15 20.61
N THR A 453 -1.50 -10.75 20.51
CA THR A 453 -2.76 -10.02 20.33
C THR A 453 -3.05 -9.14 21.54
N ARG A 454 -2.89 -9.68 22.76
CA ARG A 454 -3.16 -8.94 24.00
C ARG A 454 -2.23 -7.75 24.13
N ILE A 455 -0.93 -7.93 23.87
CA ILE A 455 0.08 -6.86 23.88
C ILE A 455 -0.24 -5.79 22.82
N ALA A 456 -0.63 -6.21 21.60
CA ALA A 456 -1.00 -5.28 20.54
C ALA A 456 -2.24 -4.44 20.91
N MET A 457 -3.24 -5.04 21.56
CA MET A 457 -4.44 -4.32 22.03
C MET A 457 -4.15 -3.39 23.21
N ILE A 458 -3.31 -3.80 24.17
CA ILE A 458 -2.82 -2.91 25.24
C ILE A 458 -2.19 -1.66 24.62
N SER A 459 -1.25 -1.85 23.68
CA SER A 459 -0.54 -0.74 23.04
C SER A 459 -1.52 0.24 22.38
N ARG A 460 -2.50 -0.26 21.60
CA ARG A 460 -3.50 0.58 20.93
C ARG A 460 -4.43 1.29 21.91
N LEU A 461 -4.92 0.62 22.94
CA LEU A 461 -5.79 1.22 23.96
C LEU A 461 -5.04 2.32 24.73
N SER A 462 -3.76 2.12 25.02
CA SER A 462 -2.91 3.14 25.65
C SER A 462 -2.64 4.32 24.73
N GLU A 463 -2.39 4.09 23.44
CA GLU A 463 -2.23 5.17 22.44
C GLU A 463 -3.49 6.03 22.35
N LEU A 464 -4.67 5.40 22.39
CA LEU A 464 -5.97 6.07 22.34
C LEU A 464 -6.45 6.58 23.71
N ARG A 465 -5.65 6.39 24.78
CA ARG A 465 -5.97 6.79 26.15
C ARG A 465 -7.36 6.32 26.63
N ASP A 466 -7.70 5.06 26.35
CA ASP A 466 -8.98 4.46 26.78
C ASP A 466 -9.02 4.25 28.31
N GLN A 467 -9.58 5.21 29.07
CA GLN A 467 -9.55 5.20 30.55
C GLN A 467 -10.00 3.87 31.18
N PRO A 468 -11.08 3.20 30.72
CA PRO A 468 -11.51 1.93 31.32
C PRO A 468 -10.49 0.79 31.19
N SER A 469 -9.50 0.91 30.28
CA SER A 469 -8.44 -0.09 30.13
C SER A 469 -7.42 -0.09 31.28
N VAL A 470 -7.31 1.01 32.05
CA VAL A 470 -6.40 1.13 33.21
C VAL A 470 -6.64 0.01 34.21
N PHE A 471 -7.91 -0.21 34.59
CA PHE A 471 -8.28 -1.26 35.54
C PHE A 471 -7.85 -2.65 35.08
N ILE A 472 -7.98 -2.95 33.79
CA ILE A 472 -7.61 -4.25 33.21
C ILE A 472 -6.08 -4.41 33.22
N MET A 473 -5.32 -3.37 32.86
CA MET A 473 -3.86 -3.39 32.90
C MET A 473 -3.33 -3.61 34.33
N LEU A 474 -3.94 -2.97 35.33
CA LEU A 474 -3.62 -3.18 36.74
C LEU A 474 -3.92 -4.61 37.22
N GLN A 475 -5.04 -5.20 36.79
CA GLN A 475 -5.36 -6.60 37.07
C GLN A 475 -4.30 -7.55 36.48
N LEU A 476 -3.81 -7.29 35.26
CA LEU A 476 -2.77 -8.12 34.64
C LEU A 476 -1.44 -8.05 35.38
N ILE A 477 -1.07 -6.89 35.91
CA ILE A 477 0.15 -6.71 36.71
C ILE A 477 0.09 -7.58 37.97
N GLY A 478 -1.06 -7.59 38.65
CA GLY A 478 -1.28 -8.39 39.86
C GLY A 478 -1.55 -9.88 39.63
N ASP A 479 -1.79 -10.31 38.39
CA ASP A 479 -2.09 -11.70 38.05
C ASP A 479 -0.81 -12.57 38.09
N SER A 480 -0.78 -13.59 38.93
CA SER A 480 0.35 -14.53 39.02
C SER A 480 0.49 -15.44 37.80
N HIS A 481 -0.55 -15.56 36.98
CA HIS A 481 -0.54 -16.36 35.75
C HIS A 481 -0.20 -15.55 34.49
N ALA A 482 -0.16 -14.22 34.57
CA ALA A 482 0.27 -13.38 33.45
C ALA A 482 1.79 -13.49 33.25
N SER A 483 2.21 -13.61 32.00
CA SER A 483 3.62 -13.61 31.61
C SER A 483 4.28 -12.25 31.86
N GLU A 484 5.60 -12.27 32.01
CA GLU A 484 6.40 -11.06 32.25
C GLU A 484 6.25 -10.04 31.11
N SER A 485 6.32 -10.48 29.86
CA SER A 485 6.09 -9.67 28.64
C SER A 485 4.75 -8.93 28.67
N LEU A 486 3.68 -9.61 29.09
CA LEU A 486 2.35 -9.01 29.16
C LEU A 486 2.23 -7.98 30.29
N LYS A 487 2.84 -8.26 31.45
CA LYS A 487 2.90 -7.32 32.57
C LYS A 487 3.70 -6.08 32.20
N LEU A 488 4.84 -6.24 31.52
CA LEU A 488 5.63 -5.14 30.98
C LEU A 488 4.82 -4.29 29.99
N ALA A 489 4.08 -4.92 29.08
CA ALA A 489 3.21 -4.21 28.15
C ALA A 489 2.14 -3.40 28.89
N ALA A 490 1.50 -3.98 29.91
CA ALA A 490 0.51 -3.30 30.74
C ALA A 490 1.12 -2.09 31.49
N MET A 491 2.26 -2.26 32.16
CA MET A 491 2.95 -1.17 32.87
C MET A 491 3.37 -0.04 31.92
N ASN A 492 3.96 -0.38 30.77
CA ASN A 492 4.35 0.61 29.77
C ASN A 492 3.13 1.35 29.20
N GLY A 493 2.01 0.65 29.00
CA GLY A 493 0.75 1.24 28.59
C GLY A 493 0.21 2.26 29.60
N LEU A 494 0.30 1.96 30.90
CA LEU A 494 -0.19 2.81 31.99
C LEU A 494 0.53 4.18 32.06
N ARG A 495 1.74 4.31 31.50
CA ARG A 495 2.47 5.60 31.42
C ARG A 495 1.66 6.70 30.74
N ARG A 496 0.71 6.35 29.87
CA ARG A 496 -0.11 7.30 29.10
C ARG A 496 -1.38 7.79 29.80
N PHE A 497 -1.66 7.36 31.03
CA PHE A 497 -2.89 7.68 31.76
C PHE A 497 -2.60 8.42 33.05
N ASP A 498 -3.37 9.45 33.37
CA ASP A 498 -3.31 10.19 34.64
C ASP A 498 -4.42 9.71 35.59
N ASP A 499 -4.16 8.60 36.30
CA ASP A 499 -5.09 7.99 37.24
C ASP A 499 -4.37 7.58 38.53
N ASP A 500 -4.71 8.19 39.66
CA ASP A 500 -4.05 7.93 40.96
C ASP A 500 -4.18 6.47 41.41
N ALA A 501 -5.20 5.74 40.94
CA ALA A 501 -5.32 4.31 41.21
C ALA A 501 -4.13 3.51 40.65
N ILE A 502 -3.44 4.02 39.63
CA ILE A 502 -2.21 3.42 39.09
C ILE A 502 -1.10 3.49 40.14
N ALA A 503 -0.92 4.65 40.76
CA ALA A 503 0.13 4.85 41.75
C ALA A 503 -0.10 3.99 42.99
N GLU A 504 -1.34 3.98 43.50
CA GLU A 504 -1.73 3.14 44.64
C GLU A 504 -1.50 1.65 44.35
N ALA A 505 -1.99 1.17 43.21
CA ALA A 505 -1.87 -0.24 42.85
C ALA A 505 -0.41 -0.66 42.58
N LEU A 506 0.40 0.19 41.95
CA LEU A 506 1.82 -0.12 41.73
C LEU A 506 2.59 -0.15 43.05
N LEU A 507 2.38 0.82 43.96
CA LEU A 507 3.03 0.83 45.27
C LEU A 507 2.76 -0.45 46.07
N ASP A 508 1.53 -0.96 46.04
CA ASP A 508 1.17 -2.22 46.70
C ASP A 508 1.83 -3.46 46.08
N GLN A 509 2.17 -3.40 44.78
CA GLN A 509 2.80 -4.50 44.07
C GLN A 509 4.34 -4.44 44.12
N LEU A 510 4.94 -3.27 44.27
CA LEU A 510 6.40 -3.06 44.25
C LEU A 510 7.19 -4.08 45.08
N PRO A 511 6.81 -4.45 46.33
CA PRO A 511 7.56 -5.43 47.13
C PRO A 511 7.62 -6.84 46.53
N LYS A 512 6.79 -7.14 45.53
CA LYS A 512 6.69 -8.45 44.87
C LYS A 512 7.32 -8.46 43.48
N LEU A 513 7.75 -7.30 42.97
CA LEU A 513 8.33 -7.17 41.64
C LEU A 513 9.86 -7.31 41.72
N GLU A 514 10.44 -7.98 40.74
CA GLU A 514 11.88 -8.14 40.57
C GLU A 514 12.26 -7.86 39.11
N GLY A 515 13.56 -7.69 38.83
CA GLY A 515 14.07 -7.54 37.47
C GLY A 515 13.42 -6.39 36.69
N ASP A 516 13.08 -6.66 35.43
CA ASP A 516 12.57 -5.65 34.48
C ASP A 516 11.19 -5.11 34.88
N LEU A 517 10.38 -5.91 35.58
CA LEU A 517 9.07 -5.50 36.10
C LEU A 517 9.20 -4.43 37.18
N LEU A 518 10.14 -4.61 38.11
CA LEU A 518 10.40 -3.61 39.15
C LEU A 518 10.88 -2.30 38.52
N GLN A 519 11.84 -2.38 37.60
CA GLN A 519 12.39 -1.19 36.94
C GLN A 519 11.32 -0.45 36.13
N THR A 520 10.48 -1.17 35.41
CA THR A 520 9.38 -0.56 34.63
C THR A 520 8.34 0.08 35.56
N ALA A 521 7.96 -0.56 36.67
CA ALA A 521 7.04 0.03 37.65
C ALA A 521 7.60 1.32 38.28
N LEU A 522 8.88 1.33 38.65
CA LEU A 522 9.55 2.52 39.19
C LEU A 522 9.60 3.66 38.17
N SER A 523 9.87 3.35 36.89
CA SER A 523 9.84 4.33 35.79
C SER A 523 8.45 4.92 35.58
N VAL A 524 7.39 4.11 35.65
CA VAL A 524 5.99 4.57 35.60
C VAL A 524 5.70 5.53 36.75
N MET A 525 6.08 5.18 37.98
CA MET A 525 5.86 5.99 39.18
C MET A 525 6.62 7.33 39.14
N ALA A 526 7.82 7.34 38.56
CA ALA A 526 8.58 8.58 38.33
C ALA A 526 7.97 9.48 37.24
N GLY A 527 7.04 8.95 36.46
CA GLY A 527 6.38 9.60 35.32
C GLY A 527 5.41 10.72 35.68
N ARG A 528 5.03 10.89 36.95
CA ARG A 528 4.18 12.01 37.45
C ARG A 528 4.62 12.55 38.81
N THR A 529 4.27 13.81 39.10
CA THR A 529 4.74 14.51 40.31
C THR A 529 4.21 13.87 41.59
N GLU A 530 2.90 13.70 41.71
CA GLU A 530 2.28 13.11 42.91
C GLU A 530 2.68 11.64 43.10
N TRP A 531 2.81 10.88 42.01
CA TRP A 531 3.25 9.49 42.04
C TRP A 531 4.70 9.37 42.53
N THR A 532 5.57 10.27 42.06
CA THR A 532 6.96 10.37 42.51
C THR A 532 7.03 10.68 44.01
N VAL A 533 6.21 11.62 44.49
CA VAL A 533 6.15 11.97 45.92
C VAL A 533 5.70 10.76 46.74
N ALA A 534 4.71 10.00 46.29
CA ALA A 534 4.26 8.79 46.96
C ALA A 534 5.35 7.71 47.03
N LEU A 535 6.05 7.47 45.91
CA LEU A 535 7.18 6.52 45.85
C LEU A 535 8.34 6.92 46.77
N LEU A 536 8.75 8.18 46.76
CA LEU A 536 9.83 8.67 47.63
C LEU A 536 9.43 8.68 49.11
N THR A 537 8.16 8.95 49.41
CA THR A 537 7.64 8.85 50.78
C THR A 537 7.67 7.41 51.28
N ALA A 538 7.37 6.42 50.43
CA ALA A 538 7.47 5.00 50.78
C ALA A 538 8.91 4.58 51.09
N VAL A 539 9.91 5.15 50.38
CA VAL A 539 11.32 4.93 50.69
C VAL A 539 11.72 5.59 52.03
N ASP A 540 11.34 6.84 52.25
CA ASP A 540 11.66 7.58 53.49
C ASP A 540 11.06 6.90 54.74
N GLN A 541 9.88 6.28 54.60
CA GLN A 541 9.21 5.51 55.66
C GLN A 541 9.75 4.07 55.83
N GLY A 542 10.72 3.65 55.00
CA GLY A 542 11.33 2.32 55.04
C GLY A 542 10.45 1.20 54.48
N ALA A 543 9.36 1.52 53.77
CA ALA A 543 8.51 0.54 53.10
C ALA A 543 9.14 -0.01 51.81
N LEU A 544 10.07 0.75 51.20
CA LEU A 544 10.86 0.33 50.04
C LEU A 544 12.35 0.61 50.29
N ALA A 545 13.22 -0.35 49.95
CA ALA A 545 14.66 -0.17 50.09
C ALA A 545 15.17 0.90 49.12
N ARG A 546 16.02 1.80 49.58
CA ARG A 546 16.61 2.86 48.73
C ARG A 546 17.44 2.29 47.58
N GLU A 547 18.00 1.10 47.75
CA GLU A 547 18.79 0.37 46.75
C GLU A 547 17.91 -0.18 45.61
N ALA A 548 16.59 -0.25 45.79
CA ALA A 548 15.67 -0.67 44.75
C ALA A 548 15.47 0.40 43.67
N ILE A 549 15.68 1.68 44.00
CA ILE A 549 15.55 2.78 43.05
C ILE A 549 16.83 2.90 42.21
N SER A 550 16.71 2.68 40.91
CA SER A 550 17.83 2.86 39.98
C SER A 550 18.20 4.34 39.84
N PHE A 551 19.45 4.60 39.46
CA PHE A 551 19.98 5.95 39.38
C PHE A 551 19.28 6.81 38.32
N ASP A 552 18.84 6.21 37.22
CA ASP A 552 18.10 6.91 36.18
C ASP A 552 16.69 7.32 36.59
N VAL A 553 16.01 6.46 37.34
CA VAL A 553 14.72 6.78 37.94
C VAL A 553 14.90 7.98 38.90
N LEU A 554 15.98 8.02 39.69
CA LEU A 554 16.30 9.18 40.54
C LEU A 554 16.53 10.46 39.73
N ILE A 555 17.23 10.37 38.59
CA ILE A 555 17.43 11.52 37.68
C ILE A 555 16.08 12.02 37.15
N THR A 556 15.21 11.11 36.67
CA THR A 556 13.86 11.46 36.20
C THR A 556 13.05 12.17 37.28
N MET A 557 13.07 11.65 38.50
CA MET A 557 12.38 12.27 39.64
C MET A 557 12.92 13.67 39.93
N GLN A 558 14.24 13.84 39.95
CA GLN A 558 14.90 15.12 40.24
C GLN A 558 14.54 16.21 39.22
N GLN A 559 14.43 15.84 37.94
CA GLN A 559 14.13 16.78 36.85
C GLN A 559 12.73 17.39 36.91
N ARG A 560 11.83 16.87 37.76
CA ARG A 560 10.51 17.49 37.98
C ARG A 560 10.58 18.88 38.62
N GLY A 561 11.71 19.21 39.27
CA GLY A 561 11.89 20.53 39.89
C GLY A 561 10.95 20.83 41.07
N ASN A 562 10.32 19.81 41.65
CA ASN A 562 9.44 19.95 42.81
C ASN A 562 10.27 19.96 44.12
N GLU A 563 10.04 20.95 44.98
CA GLU A 563 10.81 21.14 46.22
C GLU A 563 10.70 19.96 47.21
N ARG A 564 9.52 19.31 47.27
CA ARG A 564 9.28 18.15 48.13
C ARG A 564 10.04 16.93 47.62
N ILE A 565 10.00 16.69 46.30
CA ILE A 565 10.78 15.62 45.65
C ILE A 565 12.28 15.83 45.94
N GLY A 566 12.80 17.04 45.73
CA GLY A 566 14.21 17.35 45.99
C GLY A 566 14.61 17.14 47.45
N SER A 567 13.73 17.49 48.39
CA SER A 567 13.97 17.28 49.83
C SER A 567 14.00 15.79 50.21
N LEU A 568 13.08 14.98 49.67
CA LEU A 568 13.04 13.53 49.91
C LEU A 568 14.25 12.82 49.29
N ILE A 569 14.63 13.17 48.06
CA ILE A 569 15.85 12.63 47.42
C ILE A 569 17.08 12.95 48.28
N LYS A 570 17.20 14.19 48.75
CA LYS A 570 18.32 14.62 49.60
C LYS A 570 18.34 13.91 50.96
N SER A 571 17.17 13.62 51.54
CA SER A 571 17.06 12.88 52.81
C SER A 571 17.63 11.46 52.69
N SER A 572 17.25 10.73 51.64
CA SER A 572 17.55 9.30 51.53
C SER A 572 18.84 8.98 50.76
N TRP A 573 19.26 9.82 49.80
CA TRP A 573 20.46 9.61 48.97
C TRP A 573 21.50 10.74 49.06
N GLY A 574 21.21 11.84 49.77
CA GLY A 574 22.11 12.98 49.83
C GLY A 574 22.15 13.80 48.54
N ASN A 575 23.24 14.51 48.31
CA ASN A 575 23.41 15.24 47.04
C ASN A 575 23.81 14.25 45.95
N LEU A 576 22.99 14.12 44.91
CA LEU A 576 23.29 13.31 43.72
C LEU A 576 24.51 13.82 42.92
N ARG A 577 25.03 15.01 43.27
CA ARG A 577 26.20 15.65 42.66
C ARG A 577 27.21 16.05 43.72
N GLN A 578 28.47 15.72 43.49
CA GLN A 578 29.61 16.19 44.26
C GLN A 578 30.03 17.61 43.82
N PRO A 579 30.54 18.44 44.74
CA PRO A 579 31.10 19.74 44.39
C PRO A 579 32.31 19.59 43.45
N LYS A 580 32.39 20.40 42.38
CA LYS A 580 33.52 20.38 41.42
C LYS A 580 34.91 20.45 42.08
N ALA A 581 35.05 21.13 43.21
CA ALA A 581 36.32 21.24 43.94
C ALA A 581 36.79 19.88 44.52
N ALA A 582 35.87 18.98 44.87
CA ALA A 582 36.20 17.65 45.37
C ALA A 582 36.74 16.74 44.25
N ILE A 583 36.18 16.86 43.05
CA ILE A 583 36.55 16.07 41.87
C ILE A 583 38.00 16.36 41.42
N THR A 584 38.39 17.63 41.28
CA THR A 584 39.76 18.00 40.86
C THR A 584 40.82 17.49 41.83
N THR A 585 40.51 17.52 43.13
CA THR A 585 41.38 16.98 44.18
C THR A 585 41.50 15.46 44.04
N ARG A 586 40.37 14.78 43.83
CA ARG A 586 40.33 13.32 43.66
C ARG A 586 41.09 12.83 42.42
N ILE A 587 41.03 13.56 41.30
CA ILE A 587 41.83 13.25 40.11
C ILE A 587 43.32 13.24 40.45
N HIS A 588 43.82 14.24 41.17
CA HIS A 588 45.23 14.30 41.57
C HIS A 588 45.62 13.16 42.53
N GLU A 589 44.75 12.80 43.47
CA GLU A 589 44.96 11.66 44.37
C GLU A 589 45.09 10.36 43.58
N VAL A 590 44.13 10.09 42.67
CA VAL A 590 44.15 8.88 41.85
C VAL A 590 45.38 8.86 40.94
N GLN A 591 45.72 9.98 40.27
CA GLN A 591 46.96 10.08 39.49
C GLN A 591 48.20 9.74 40.32
N THR A 592 48.27 10.20 41.57
CA THR A 592 49.38 9.92 42.47
C THR A 592 49.43 8.44 42.86
N THR A 593 48.28 7.84 43.15
CA THR A 593 48.14 6.40 43.43
C THR A 593 48.60 5.55 42.26
N LEU A 594 48.16 5.86 41.03
CA LEU A 594 48.55 5.13 39.83
C LEU A 594 50.04 5.24 39.50
N LYS A 595 50.70 6.35 39.86
CA LYS A 595 52.16 6.51 39.72
C LYS A 595 52.95 5.75 40.78
N ARG A 596 52.37 5.59 41.97
CA ARG A 596 53.03 4.95 43.13
C ARG A 596 52.89 3.44 43.13
N LEU A 597 51.73 2.93 42.69
CA LEU A 597 51.37 1.51 42.76
C LEU A 597 51.38 0.89 41.37
N GLY A 598 51.92 -0.32 41.25
CA GLY A 598 51.70 -1.16 40.07
C GLY A 598 50.35 -1.88 40.19
N GLY A 599 49.60 -1.99 39.09
CA GLY A 599 48.31 -2.69 39.05
C GLY A 599 48.39 -4.06 38.38
N ASP A 600 47.55 -5.00 38.82
CA ASP A 600 47.33 -6.30 38.20
C ASP A 600 46.07 -6.26 37.32
N ALA A 601 46.26 -6.25 35.99
CA ALA A 601 45.17 -6.17 35.03
C ALA A 601 44.19 -7.36 35.10
N ARG A 602 44.61 -8.53 35.59
CA ARG A 602 43.70 -9.67 35.77
C ARG A 602 42.70 -9.40 36.89
N LYS A 603 43.16 -8.80 37.99
CA LYS A 603 42.27 -8.34 39.08
C LYS A 603 41.45 -7.12 38.66
N GLY A 604 42.05 -6.22 37.88
CA GLY A 604 41.37 -5.09 37.28
C GLY A 604 40.19 -5.49 36.40
N LYS A 605 40.30 -6.58 35.65
CA LYS A 605 39.20 -7.15 34.87
C LYS A 605 38.01 -7.55 35.73
N GLU A 606 38.25 -8.18 36.88
CA GLU A 606 37.20 -8.57 37.83
C GLU A 606 36.49 -7.32 38.39
N LEU A 607 37.24 -6.26 38.70
CA LEU A 607 36.69 -4.98 39.16
C LEU A 607 35.91 -4.25 38.05
N PHE A 608 36.41 -4.27 36.81
CA PHE A 608 35.70 -3.73 35.65
C PHE A 608 34.34 -4.40 35.49
N ALA A 609 34.27 -5.73 35.53
CA ALA A 609 33.02 -6.45 35.40
C ALA A 609 32.00 -6.07 36.47
N GLN A 610 32.46 -5.73 37.69
CA GLN A 610 31.60 -5.33 38.80
C GLN A 610 31.10 -3.89 38.71
N VAL A 611 31.92 -2.96 38.21
CA VAL A 611 31.64 -1.51 38.32
C VAL A 611 31.35 -0.84 36.98
N CYS A 612 32.06 -1.22 35.91
CA CYS A 612 31.96 -0.57 34.61
C CYS A 612 31.23 -1.46 33.57
N GLY A 613 31.35 -2.78 33.68
CA GLY A 613 30.81 -3.77 32.76
C GLY A 613 29.28 -3.86 32.73
N ALA A 614 28.61 -3.25 33.72
CA ALA A 614 27.16 -3.08 33.73
C ALA A 614 26.68 -2.17 32.58
N CYS A 615 27.52 -1.22 32.15
CA CYS A 615 27.15 -0.21 31.15
C CYS A 615 28.07 -0.18 29.93
N HIS A 616 29.33 -0.61 30.05
CA HIS A 616 30.32 -0.50 28.99
C HIS A 616 30.81 -1.86 28.51
N VAL A 617 31.09 -1.97 27.21
CA VAL A 617 31.81 -3.09 26.61
C VAL A 617 33.31 -2.77 26.58
N LEU A 618 34.13 -3.73 26.98
CA LEU A 618 35.58 -3.69 26.80
C LEU A 618 36.12 -5.08 26.45
N HIS A 619 36.88 -5.17 25.36
CA HIS A 619 37.37 -6.42 24.76
C HIS A 619 36.27 -7.47 24.51
N GLY A 620 35.08 -7.00 24.14
CA GLY A 620 33.92 -7.84 23.87
C GLY A 620 33.14 -8.31 25.10
N GLU A 621 33.50 -7.87 26.30
CA GLU A 621 32.79 -8.19 27.55
C GLU A 621 32.08 -6.96 28.12
N GLY A 622 30.83 -7.11 28.59
CA GLY A 622 30.01 -6.05 29.18
C GLY A 622 28.65 -5.86 28.49
N ARG A 623 28.04 -4.68 28.66
CA ARG A 623 26.76 -4.28 28.03
C ARG A 623 26.93 -2.97 27.24
N SER A 624 26.07 -2.73 26.25
CA SER A 624 26.13 -1.55 25.37
C SER A 624 25.12 -0.47 25.77
N ILE A 625 25.17 -0.03 27.03
CA ILE A 625 24.35 1.10 27.51
C ILE A 625 25.11 2.43 27.30
N GLY A 626 26.39 2.44 27.68
CA GLY A 626 27.36 3.49 27.36
C GLY A 626 28.27 3.11 26.19
N PRO A 627 29.23 3.97 25.83
CA PRO A 627 30.15 3.73 24.72
C PRO A 627 30.99 2.45 24.90
N GLU A 628 31.24 1.76 23.80
CA GLU A 628 32.21 0.68 23.68
C GLU A 628 33.62 1.26 23.89
N LEU A 629 34.38 0.72 24.85
CA LEU A 629 35.63 1.33 25.31
C LEU A 629 36.88 0.78 24.62
N THR A 630 36.83 -0.37 23.94
CA THR A 630 38.01 -1.01 23.31
C THR A 630 38.73 -0.09 22.33
N GLY A 631 37.97 0.72 21.57
CA GLY A 631 38.53 1.65 20.58
C GLY A 631 39.03 3.00 21.12
N TYR A 632 38.85 3.30 22.40
CA TYR A 632 39.22 4.60 22.97
C TYR A 632 40.72 4.66 23.34
N ASP A 633 41.27 5.88 23.41
CA ASP A 633 42.63 6.14 23.93
C ASP A 633 42.67 6.01 25.46
N ARG A 634 42.50 4.78 25.93
CA ARG A 634 42.41 4.46 27.36
C ARG A 634 43.74 4.59 28.09
N GLY A 635 44.86 4.71 27.36
CA GLY A 635 46.19 4.96 27.92
C GLY A 635 46.39 6.42 28.37
N ASN A 636 45.57 7.35 27.86
CA ASN A 636 45.64 8.76 28.21
C ASN A 636 44.88 9.06 29.51
N LEU A 637 45.62 9.12 30.63
CA LEU A 637 45.07 9.42 31.95
C LEU A 637 44.46 10.82 32.06
N ASP A 638 44.89 11.79 31.25
CA ASP A 638 44.32 13.14 31.24
C ASP A 638 42.93 13.16 30.59
N PHE A 639 42.59 12.13 29.80
CA PHE A 639 41.25 11.90 29.28
C PHE A 639 40.44 10.94 30.17
N LEU A 640 41.02 9.81 30.56
CA LEU A 640 40.30 8.75 31.25
C LEU A 640 39.91 9.11 32.68
N LEU A 641 40.77 9.80 33.44
CA LEU A 641 40.46 10.15 34.82
C LEU A 641 39.32 11.16 34.94
N PRO A 642 39.30 12.26 34.17
CA PRO A 642 38.13 13.12 34.14
C PRO A 642 36.86 12.39 33.70
N ALA A 643 36.93 11.49 32.71
CA ALA A 643 35.76 10.73 32.27
C ALA A 643 35.18 9.78 33.34
N VAL A 644 36.03 9.19 34.19
CA VAL A 644 35.61 8.29 35.27
C VAL A 644 35.19 9.03 36.54
N LEU A 645 35.88 10.12 36.90
CA LEU A 645 35.66 10.86 38.15
C LEU A 645 34.69 12.04 38.00
N ASP A 646 34.52 12.57 36.79
CA ASP A 646 33.56 13.60 36.42
C ASP A 646 32.73 13.14 35.19
N PRO A 647 31.87 12.12 35.35
CA PRO A 647 31.05 11.61 34.24
C PRO A 647 30.10 12.68 33.64
N ASN A 648 29.91 13.80 34.34
CA ASN A 648 29.10 14.95 33.94
C ASN A 648 29.87 16.01 33.12
N LEU A 649 31.19 15.84 32.93
CA LEU A 649 32.04 16.82 32.24
C LEU A 649 31.65 17.00 30.77
N ALA A 650 31.36 15.90 30.08
CA ALA A 650 30.90 15.88 28.70
C ALA A 650 30.12 14.58 28.44
N ILE A 651 28.83 14.71 28.16
CA ILE A 651 27.96 13.60 27.73
C ILE A 651 27.84 13.74 26.21
N ARG A 652 28.00 12.64 25.46
CA ARG A 652 27.78 12.66 24.01
C ARG A 652 26.29 12.53 23.71
N GLU A 653 25.82 13.21 22.67
CA GLU A 653 24.40 13.30 22.28
C GLU A 653 23.70 11.94 22.20
N GLU A 654 24.39 10.92 21.67
CA GLU A 654 23.83 9.56 21.54
C GLU A 654 23.67 8.79 22.87
N PHE A 655 24.29 9.27 23.95
CA PHE A 655 24.20 8.72 25.32
C PHE A 655 23.60 9.73 26.30
N GLU A 656 23.03 10.83 25.80
CA GLU A 656 22.28 11.77 26.62
C GLU A 656 20.91 11.17 26.96
N LEU A 657 20.63 11.10 28.25
CA LEU A 657 19.30 10.78 28.72
C LEU A 657 18.37 11.95 28.39
N VAL A 658 17.34 11.72 27.59
CA VAL A 658 16.37 12.73 27.20
C VAL A 658 15.07 12.52 27.96
N THR A 659 14.57 13.59 28.55
CA THR A 659 13.24 13.65 29.16
C THR A 659 12.27 14.37 28.25
N LEU A 660 11.22 13.67 27.85
CA LEU A 660 10.14 14.15 27.02
C LEU A 660 8.94 14.49 27.89
N ALA A 661 8.52 15.75 27.88
CA ALA A 661 7.24 16.15 28.46
C ALA A 661 6.15 15.98 27.40
N LEU A 662 5.19 15.11 27.68
CA LEU A 662 4.06 14.89 26.80
C LEU A 662 2.97 15.94 27.00
N ARG A 663 2.11 16.09 26.00
CA ARG A 663 0.92 16.93 26.10
C ARG A 663 -0.08 16.32 27.08
N ALA A 664 -0.51 17.15 28.03
CA ALA A 664 -1.60 16.85 28.96
C ALA A 664 -2.87 16.50 28.18
N ALA A 665 -3.62 15.49 28.63
CA ALA A 665 -4.96 15.24 28.11
C ALA A 665 -5.90 16.39 28.46
N GLU A 666 -7.05 16.44 27.79
CA GLU A 666 -8.12 17.36 28.18
C GLU A 666 -8.59 17.03 29.60
N GLY A 667 -8.38 17.95 30.54
CA GLY A 667 -8.70 17.78 31.96
C GLY A 667 -7.50 17.46 32.87
N GLU A 668 -6.31 17.20 32.32
CA GLU A 668 -5.08 16.99 33.10
C GLU A 668 -4.32 18.32 33.33
N LEU A 669 -3.68 18.45 34.50
CA LEU A 669 -2.87 19.63 34.84
C LEU A 669 -1.45 19.57 34.24
N GLU A 670 -0.90 18.37 34.11
CA GLU A 670 0.43 18.11 33.54
C GLU A 670 0.40 16.83 32.69
N GLY A 671 1.20 16.79 31.63
CA GLY A 671 1.40 15.56 30.87
C GLY A 671 2.52 14.70 31.44
N ALA A 672 2.51 13.40 31.14
CA ALA A 672 3.54 12.46 31.61
C ALA A 672 4.94 12.86 31.15
N LEU A 673 5.95 12.59 32.00
CA LEU A 673 7.36 12.64 31.61
C LEU A 673 7.85 11.25 31.24
N LEU A 674 8.47 11.12 30.08
CA LEU A 674 9.14 9.90 29.62
C LEU A 674 10.63 10.15 29.52
N THR A 675 11.45 9.31 30.14
CA THR A 675 12.91 9.45 30.14
C THR A 675 13.56 8.25 29.45
N GLY A 676 14.54 8.50 28.58
CA GLY A 676 15.29 7.46 27.87
C GLY A 676 16.19 8.01 26.77
N PHE A 677 16.72 7.13 25.92
CA PHE A 677 17.52 7.46 24.75
C PHE A 677 16.65 7.50 23.50
N ILE A 678 16.86 8.49 22.64
CA ILE A 678 16.18 8.51 21.34
C ILE A 678 16.86 7.50 20.42
N SER A 679 16.19 6.39 20.14
CA SER A 679 16.73 5.27 19.35
C SER A 679 16.25 5.24 17.90
N GLY A 680 15.28 6.09 17.54
CA GLY A 680 14.81 6.22 16.16
C GLY A 680 13.85 7.39 15.97
N MET A 681 13.81 7.95 14.76
CA MET A 681 12.88 9.03 14.40
C MET A 681 12.50 8.87 12.92
N GLU A 682 11.25 8.48 12.66
CA GLU A 682 10.75 8.20 11.32
C GLU A 682 9.29 8.64 11.17
N ALA A 683 8.95 9.26 10.03
CA ALA A 683 7.57 9.64 9.67
C ALA A 683 6.81 10.45 10.76
N GLY A 684 7.51 11.32 11.51
CA GLY A 684 6.92 12.12 12.58
C GLY A 684 6.64 11.35 13.88
N VAL A 685 7.23 10.16 14.03
CA VAL A 685 7.20 9.34 15.25
C VAL A 685 8.62 9.19 15.79
N LEU A 686 8.79 9.54 17.06
CA LEU A 686 10.01 9.35 17.84
C LEU A 686 9.92 8.02 18.59
N THR A 687 11.01 7.26 18.63
CA THR A 687 11.16 6.06 19.45
C THR A 687 12.13 6.34 20.59
N LEU A 688 11.65 6.18 21.82
CA LEU A 688 12.41 6.35 23.05
C LEU A 688 12.69 4.97 23.65
N THR A 689 13.94 4.68 23.97
CA THR A 689 14.37 3.45 24.66
C THR A 689 14.77 3.82 26.09
N ASP A 690 14.09 3.29 27.09
CA ASP A 690 14.52 3.48 28.49
C ASP A 690 15.67 2.52 28.87
N LEU A 691 16.22 2.68 30.07
CA LEU A 691 17.36 1.88 30.55
C LEU A 691 17.03 0.43 30.86
N ALA A 692 15.74 0.10 31.00
CA ALA A 692 15.27 -1.28 31.03
C ALA A 692 15.17 -1.90 29.62
N GLY A 693 15.44 -1.12 28.56
CA GLY A 693 15.37 -1.56 27.17
C GLY A 693 13.97 -1.49 26.56
N ASN A 694 12.99 -0.90 27.25
CA ASN A 694 11.64 -0.79 26.72
C ASN A 694 11.57 0.26 25.62
N LEU A 695 10.90 -0.06 24.52
CA LEU A 695 10.67 0.84 23.40
C LEU A 695 9.31 1.52 23.51
N THR A 696 9.30 2.86 23.54
CA THR A 696 8.08 3.67 23.51
C THR A 696 8.05 4.51 22.24
N ARG A 697 7.02 4.34 21.42
CA ARG A 697 6.79 5.16 20.21
C ARG A 697 5.86 6.32 20.54
N ILE A 698 6.24 7.52 20.12
CA ILE A 698 5.58 8.77 20.51
C ILE A 698 5.44 9.63 19.27
N ALA A 699 4.23 10.11 18.97
CA ALA A 699 4.05 11.08 17.90
C ALA A 699 4.76 12.38 18.28
N GLU A 700 5.54 12.97 17.37
CA GLU A 700 6.26 14.20 17.66
C GLU A 700 5.33 15.36 18.04
N THR A 701 4.10 15.34 17.53
CA THR A 701 3.05 16.31 17.87
C THR A 701 2.62 16.25 19.33
N ASP A 702 2.83 15.11 20.01
CA ASP A 702 2.43 14.90 21.40
C ASP A 702 3.53 15.34 22.38
N VAL A 703 4.73 15.68 21.89
CA VAL A 703 5.85 16.13 22.73
C VAL A 703 5.80 17.66 22.86
N VAL A 704 5.61 18.15 24.08
CA VAL A 704 5.57 19.59 24.41
C VAL A 704 6.98 20.14 24.64
N LYS A 705 7.84 19.36 25.27
CA LYS A 705 9.20 19.77 25.63
C LYS A 705 10.15 18.58 25.57
N ARG A 706 11.38 18.82 25.11
CA ARG A 706 12.49 17.86 25.15
C ARG A 706 13.60 18.49 26.00
N GLU A 707 14.04 17.80 27.03
CA GLU A 707 15.12 18.24 27.90
C GLU A 707 16.22 17.19 27.93
N HIS A 708 17.44 17.61 27.59
CA HIS A 708 18.62 16.77 27.68
C HIS A 708 19.15 16.83 29.11
N SER A 709 19.37 15.67 29.72
CA SER A 709 19.90 15.59 31.08
C SER A 709 21.31 16.19 31.13
N THR A 710 21.53 17.09 32.08
CA THR A 710 22.87 17.57 32.43
C THR A 710 23.59 16.64 33.42
N VAL A 711 22.93 15.55 33.79
CA VAL A 711 23.44 14.50 34.68
C VAL A 711 23.57 13.21 33.89
N SER A 712 24.78 12.66 33.86
CA SER A 712 25.13 11.39 33.26
C SER A 712 24.49 10.24 34.02
N ILE A 713 24.10 9.18 33.32
CA ILE A 713 23.63 7.93 33.93
C ILE A 713 24.76 7.18 34.66
N MET A 714 26.02 7.52 34.38
CA MET A 714 27.19 6.99 35.07
C MET A 714 27.29 7.68 36.44
N PRO A 715 27.16 6.94 37.56
CA PRO A 715 27.19 7.53 38.90
C PRO A 715 28.53 8.22 39.21
N GLU A 716 28.50 9.28 40.01
CA GLU A 716 29.71 9.84 40.61
C GLU A 716 30.19 8.96 41.78
N GLY A 717 31.49 9.00 42.11
CA GLY A 717 32.05 8.29 43.27
C GLY A 717 32.26 6.78 43.07
N LEU A 718 32.33 6.29 41.82
CA LEU A 718 32.54 4.86 41.50
C LEU A 718 33.79 4.24 42.13
N LEU A 719 34.78 5.06 42.49
CA LEU A 719 36.03 4.61 43.09
C LEU A 719 36.06 4.75 44.62
N ASP A 720 35.03 5.30 45.25
CA ASP A 720 35.08 5.72 46.66
C ASP A 720 35.07 4.54 47.63
N THR A 721 34.52 3.40 47.21
CA THR A 721 34.50 2.15 47.98
C THR A 721 35.72 1.27 47.70
N MET A 722 36.60 1.66 46.78
CA MET A 722 37.79 0.91 46.41
C MET A 722 39.00 1.32 47.24
N THR A 723 39.82 0.33 47.60
CA THR A 723 41.16 0.59 48.14
C THR A 723 42.08 1.15 47.04
N GLU A 724 43.15 1.83 47.43
CA GLU A 724 44.14 2.38 46.48
C GLU A 724 44.70 1.32 45.52
N GLN A 725 44.93 0.08 46.00
CA GLN A 725 45.41 -1.01 45.16
C GLN A 725 44.34 -1.48 44.17
N GLN A 726 43.07 -1.53 44.56
CA GLN A 726 41.98 -1.87 43.64
C GLN A 726 41.81 -0.81 42.54
N VAL A 727 41.98 0.46 42.88
CA VAL A 727 42.01 1.54 41.88
C VAL A 727 43.19 1.32 40.90
N ALA A 728 44.38 1.01 41.40
CA ALA A 728 45.53 0.71 40.53
C ALA A 728 45.30 -0.52 39.63
N ASP A 729 44.72 -1.59 40.18
CA ASP A 729 44.39 -2.81 39.43
C ASP A 729 43.34 -2.51 38.34
N LEU A 730 42.25 -1.79 38.66
CA LEU A 730 41.20 -1.40 37.69
C LEU A 730 41.79 -0.59 36.53
N PHE A 731 42.59 0.44 36.81
CA PHE A 731 43.19 1.27 35.76
C PHE A 731 44.25 0.52 34.96
N ALA A 732 44.95 -0.47 35.55
CA ALA A 732 45.84 -1.35 34.79
C ALA A 732 45.08 -2.22 33.78
N TYR A 733 43.84 -2.60 34.05
CA TYR A 733 42.98 -3.27 33.06
C TYR A 733 42.39 -2.28 32.06
N LEU A 734 41.94 -1.11 32.50
CA LEU A 734 41.40 -0.09 31.61
C LEU A 734 42.45 0.44 30.62
N GLN A 735 43.75 0.42 30.94
CA GLN A 735 44.81 0.92 30.05
C GLN A 735 45.39 -0.14 29.10
N ASN A 736 45.38 -1.42 29.49
CA ASN A 736 45.79 -2.54 28.64
C ASN A 736 44.72 -2.83 27.59
#